data_AF-A0A1S1YUG1-F1
#
_entry.id   AF-A0A1S1YUG1-F1
#
_cell.length_a   1.000
_cell.length_b   1.000
_cell.length_c   1.000
_cell.angle_alpha   90.00
_cell.angle_beta   90.00
_cell.angle_gamma   90.00
#
_symmetry.space_group_name_H-M   'P 1'
#
loop_
_entity.id
_entity.type
_entity.pdbx_description
1 polymer ?
#
loop_
_entity_poly.entity_id
_entity_poly.type
_entity_poly.pdbx_seq_one_letter_code
_entity_poly.pdbx_strand_id
1 'polypeptide(L)'
;MKRIYLNMITFLLFFTTALFGGTFNGEDIEAENETLTGNTNIVEKEFASGGSFVKIKNTADNEGTIEFTVTDVIEAGLYKLHIYAFNNGITQSVNVIVNGGAASQETIQPSNFAYEDYAKVSLIDVNLVEGTNTIAITTDGSDLSIDKFTVTEHYNIFYFSADGDDDANDGSISSPWKTIEKANAIADKESNGGLLSPGSKLLFRAGDTFEGSLFVKCSGTATSPIHISSYGVGELPIISGSGAIAGGDYFEAMKLINVSHMIVSNLWIKNDRQNNNRYSYGESNSYGIRVYANKWGGVSSNLEFRDLKFSDIFGVGVPEEFNDLSVTGLRFESDENEADIEVSIKNVLIEDCYFTHIGKAGVWAVHRGADIIGNDTYNRNMDFIIRNNTFTKMGGSGVILSKMFNALVDNNDFDRTGYSTASEPRLAARGSGMWVFKCINVIGQYNRSYSVRGSGDSYGMHIDFGNKNIIYQYNYSEDSEGGFVEVLGDNHNVAYRYNVSVNDGFRSTHGSTIWTSGYVGTDNPPIPSDEVYVYNNTIYLDANNAPDFSLFSEDTYIYNNIFVQTGNGVMGEKVEIDIQNNGELIVDNNFFKGNINTAFTSLDQSALSGNPSFVNAGAKNIEGYQIYEGSVVVDAGKIFPEPTFPMAGQGIFKDISLVASHDIYGNEVDITTYLPNVGADNNYNNKIDPSIIQVESVSITPQNIQLEVAESIALQSVITPSNAQNQNVSWNSLQPSIASVDENGLVTALSEGTATIMVTTENGGFTAQTTIQIGDDWTVEVVNGNFEDGLKNWNFWGDASNSNSSSSYYQNSAVKLTGPSAVNQWLKVKPNTTYTLSTFAMVEDPENDKVILGVNDEKNKSLNKVFIYDTEYTLHHFMFTTKATTDSVKVMFWRPNGGVQSAYADEIIIKETAYAINNTFDKGLIGWSPWGTGTVSNSSSRLKILGYGGANQYIKTKANTTYEISFSARVDNPSVKVNFLVAKSGGNNYLSQDIYDTSLTDYSLTFTTSADSEDTRIGFWRPKDSSGSAYLDNIQIREVSNARTRIGQNDLEEELSFLVYPNPTRSFVNISTGVLDAPSKLQIINLMGQPIVEKTISKDVQLSLQGVKSGIYIVVLTDAKGDKQTKKLFIQ
;
A
#
# COMPACT_ATOMS: atom_id res chain seq x y z
N MET A 1 37.82 -37.70 -41.06
CA MET A 1 37.80 -36.25 -40.76
C MET A 1 36.71 -35.47 -41.51
N LYS A 2 36.65 -35.42 -42.85
CA LYS A 2 35.57 -34.70 -43.59
C LYS A 2 34.17 -35.39 -43.59
N ARG A 3 33.79 -36.08 -42.51
CA ARG A 3 32.47 -36.75 -42.36
C ARG A 3 31.85 -36.65 -40.96
N ILE A 4 32.40 -35.79 -40.09
CA ILE A 4 31.86 -35.50 -38.75
C ILE A 4 31.24 -34.10 -38.72
N TYR A 5 31.80 -33.15 -39.48
CA TYR A 5 31.35 -31.75 -39.53
C TYR A 5 29.96 -31.50 -40.16
N LEU A 6 29.37 -32.47 -40.87
CA LEU A 6 28.09 -32.26 -41.56
C LEU A 6 26.87 -32.60 -40.68
N ASN A 7 27.00 -33.50 -39.70
CA ASN A 7 25.93 -33.83 -38.77
C ASN A 7 25.86 -32.87 -37.57
N MET A 8 26.80 -31.93 -37.45
CA MET A 8 26.89 -30.99 -36.31
C MET A 8 26.23 -29.63 -36.60
N ILE A 9 25.81 -29.38 -37.85
CA ILE A 9 25.10 -28.15 -38.24
C ILE A 9 23.57 -28.36 -38.19
N THR A 10 23.08 -29.55 -38.53
CA THR A 10 21.64 -29.89 -38.46
C THR A 10 21.12 -30.12 -37.03
N PHE A 11 21.99 -30.20 -36.03
CA PHE A 11 21.64 -30.44 -34.62
C PHE A 11 21.74 -29.18 -33.74
N LEU A 12 22.05 -28.01 -34.34
CA LEU A 12 22.27 -26.75 -33.63
C LEU A 12 21.28 -25.64 -34.02
N LEU A 13 20.16 -26.01 -34.65
CA LEU A 13 19.12 -25.08 -35.13
C LEU A 13 17.73 -25.28 -34.48
N PHE A 14 17.64 -26.12 -33.43
CA PHE A 14 16.37 -26.54 -32.82
C PHE A 14 16.21 -26.15 -31.33
N PHE A 15 17.08 -25.29 -30.80
CA PHE A 15 17.03 -24.82 -29.40
C PHE A 15 17.43 -23.35 -29.27
N THR A 16 16.70 -22.45 -29.96
CA THR A 16 16.86 -20.98 -29.85
C THR A 16 15.54 -20.21 -29.86
N THR A 17 14.41 -20.85 -29.51
CA THR A 17 13.07 -20.22 -29.46
C THR A 17 12.39 -20.27 -28.10
N ALA A 18 12.81 -21.15 -27.19
CA ALA A 18 12.26 -21.27 -25.83
C ALA A 18 13.04 -20.43 -24.80
N LEU A 19 13.19 -19.12 -25.04
CA LEU A 19 13.85 -18.19 -24.10
C LEU A 19 13.36 -16.74 -24.21
N PHE A 20 12.08 -16.56 -24.55
CA PHE A 20 11.30 -15.36 -24.27
C PHE A 20 10.07 -15.77 -23.46
N GLY A 21 9.65 -14.95 -22.51
CA GLY A 21 8.38 -15.16 -21.82
C GLY A 21 7.26 -14.75 -22.75
N GLY A 22 6.48 -15.73 -23.24
CA GLY A 22 5.26 -15.45 -23.97
C GLY A 22 4.22 -14.85 -23.01
N THR A 23 3.68 -13.70 -23.37
CA THR A 23 2.27 -13.42 -23.11
C THR A 23 1.42 -14.50 -23.78
N PHE A 24 0.18 -14.70 -23.31
CA PHE A 24 -0.83 -15.41 -24.06
C PHE A 24 -1.24 -14.55 -25.27
N ASN A 25 -0.38 -14.56 -26.29
CA ASN A 25 -0.70 -14.03 -27.61
C ASN A 25 -1.63 -15.05 -28.26
N GLY A 26 -2.82 -14.61 -28.69
CA GLY A 26 -3.72 -15.48 -29.43
C GLY A 26 -3.09 -15.86 -30.76
N GLU A 27 -2.59 -17.09 -30.86
CA GLU A 27 -2.25 -17.70 -32.15
C GLU A 27 -3.54 -17.97 -32.94
N ASP A 28 -3.45 -17.85 -34.27
CA ASP A 28 -4.58 -18.09 -35.16
C ASP A 28 -4.82 -19.59 -35.35
N ILE A 29 -6.06 -20.01 -35.08
CA ILE A 29 -6.50 -21.41 -35.13
C ILE A 29 -7.29 -21.62 -36.44
N GLU A 30 -6.63 -22.19 -37.44
CA GLU A 30 -7.14 -22.45 -38.79
C GLU A 30 -8.24 -23.53 -38.79
N ALA A 31 -9.46 -23.18 -39.18
CA ALA A 31 -10.65 -23.97 -38.89
C ALA A 31 -10.65 -25.38 -39.51
N GLU A 32 -10.00 -25.60 -40.66
CA GLU A 32 -9.96 -26.91 -41.32
C GLU A 32 -9.07 -27.96 -40.64
N ASN A 33 -8.22 -27.54 -39.69
CA ASN A 33 -7.35 -28.46 -38.93
C ASN A 33 -8.03 -28.99 -37.65
N GLU A 34 -9.15 -28.39 -37.25
CA GLU A 34 -9.82 -28.63 -35.98
C GLU A 34 -10.82 -29.79 -36.00
N THR A 35 -11.43 -30.12 -34.85
CA THR A 35 -12.28 -31.31 -34.71
C THR A 35 -13.66 -31.07 -35.34
N LEU A 36 -13.83 -31.52 -36.58
CA LEU A 36 -15.08 -31.39 -37.33
C LEU A 36 -15.99 -32.60 -37.12
N THR A 37 -17.23 -32.36 -36.67
CA THR A 37 -18.24 -33.42 -36.50
C THR A 37 -19.60 -33.02 -37.10
N GLY A 38 -20.49 -33.99 -37.28
CA GLY A 38 -21.83 -33.75 -37.82
C GLY A 38 -21.84 -33.44 -39.32
N ASN A 39 -22.61 -32.44 -39.76
CA ASN A 39 -22.70 -32.01 -41.17
C ASN A 39 -21.72 -30.87 -41.50
N THR A 40 -20.43 -31.15 -41.40
CA THR A 40 -19.33 -30.26 -41.76
C THR A 40 -18.76 -30.59 -43.14
N ASN A 41 -18.22 -29.59 -43.85
CA ASN A 41 -17.52 -29.78 -45.13
C ASN A 41 -16.35 -28.79 -45.22
N ILE A 42 -15.11 -29.27 -45.32
CA ILE A 42 -13.96 -28.44 -45.72
C ILE A 42 -14.12 -28.09 -47.20
N VAL A 43 -13.79 -26.85 -47.58
CA VAL A 43 -13.85 -26.36 -48.96
C VAL A 43 -12.51 -25.72 -49.33
N GLU A 44 -11.75 -26.41 -50.19
CA GLU A 44 -10.52 -25.87 -50.79
C GLU A 44 -10.78 -24.55 -51.52
N LYS A 45 -10.06 -23.50 -51.15
CA LYS A 45 -10.11 -22.19 -51.82
C LYS A 45 -8.84 -21.37 -51.59
N GLU A 46 -8.27 -20.92 -52.71
CA GLU A 46 -7.13 -20.00 -52.87
C GLU A 46 -7.11 -18.71 -52.00
N PHE A 47 -8.21 -18.34 -51.34
CA PHE A 47 -8.40 -17.03 -50.67
C PHE A 47 -8.78 -17.13 -49.18
N ALA A 48 -8.81 -18.34 -48.62
CA ALA A 48 -8.97 -18.59 -47.19
C ALA A 48 -7.60 -18.69 -46.51
N SER A 49 -7.52 -18.43 -45.20
CA SER A 49 -6.35 -18.84 -44.42
C SER A 49 -6.21 -20.38 -44.46
N GLY A 50 -5.00 -20.92 -44.26
CA GLY A 50 -4.64 -22.32 -44.60
C GLY A 50 -4.76 -22.75 -46.09
N GLY A 51 -5.55 -22.03 -46.91
CA GLY A 51 -5.94 -22.42 -48.26
C GLY A 51 -7.27 -23.20 -48.34
N SER A 52 -7.97 -23.38 -47.22
CA SER A 52 -9.30 -23.99 -47.12
C SER A 52 -10.13 -23.31 -46.05
N PHE A 53 -11.44 -23.58 -46.01
CA PHE A 53 -12.29 -23.10 -44.92
C PHE A 53 -13.38 -24.12 -44.59
N VAL A 54 -13.98 -24.02 -43.40
CA VAL A 54 -15.00 -24.97 -42.94
C VAL A 54 -16.40 -24.44 -43.18
N LYS A 55 -17.25 -25.25 -43.83
CA LYS A 55 -18.70 -25.06 -43.83
C LYS A 55 -19.36 -25.93 -42.78
N ILE A 56 -19.98 -25.29 -41.80
CA ILE A 56 -20.95 -25.89 -40.89
C ILE A 56 -22.31 -25.81 -41.57
N LYS A 57 -22.99 -26.93 -41.79
CA LYS A 57 -24.32 -26.96 -42.41
C LYS A 57 -25.38 -27.38 -41.41
N ASN A 58 -26.57 -26.79 -41.53
CA ASN A 58 -27.72 -27.23 -40.75
C ASN A 58 -28.57 -28.23 -41.56
N THR A 59 -28.72 -29.43 -41.01
CA THR A 59 -29.74 -30.42 -41.39
C THR A 59 -30.40 -30.94 -40.13
N ALA A 60 -31.74 -30.95 -40.09
CA ALA A 60 -32.51 -31.18 -38.87
C ALA A 60 -32.28 -32.53 -38.15
N ASP A 61 -31.65 -33.50 -38.82
CA ASP A 61 -31.30 -34.82 -38.25
C ASP A 61 -29.81 -34.95 -37.85
N ASN A 62 -28.97 -33.95 -38.16
CA ASN A 62 -27.51 -33.95 -37.91
C ASN A 62 -26.95 -32.51 -38.07
N GLU A 63 -26.73 -31.79 -36.97
CA GLU A 63 -26.08 -30.46 -36.99
C GLU A 63 -24.56 -30.59 -37.17
N GLY A 64 -23.94 -29.71 -37.95
CA GLY A 64 -22.48 -29.59 -37.97
C GLY A 64 -21.93 -28.91 -36.72
N THR A 65 -20.77 -29.35 -36.26
CA THR A 65 -20.00 -28.73 -35.17
C THR A 65 -18.52 -28.64 -35.56
N ILE A 66 -17.90 -27.51 -35.26
CA ILE A 66 -16.44 -27.39 -35.15
C ILE A 66 -16.09 -27.30 -33.66
N GLU A 67 -15.14 -28.10 -33.19
CA GLU A 67 -14.56 -28.00 -31.85
C GLU A 67 -13.05 -27.79 -31.98
N PHE A 68 -12.55 -26.73 -31.35
CA PHE A 68 -11.13 -26.37 -31.35
C PHE A 68 -10.60 -26.22 -29.92
N THR A 69 -9.27 -26.25 -29.79
CA THR A 69 -8.59 -26.26 -28.49
C THR A 69 -7.77 -25.00 -28.25
N VAL A 70 -7.94 -24.38 -27.09
CA VAL A 70 -7.11 -23.27 -26.60
C VAL A 70 -6.22 -23.82 -25.49
N THR A 71 -4.91 -23.94 -25.73
CA THR A 71 -3.95 -24.42 -24.73
C THR A 71 -3.36 -23.25 -23.93
N ASP A 72 -2.63 -23.59 -22.86
CA ASP A 72 -1.73 -22.67 -22.15
C ASP A 72 -2.38 -21.38 -21.61
N VAL A 73 -3.67 -21.42 -21.28
CA VAL A 73 -4.40 -20.33 -20.61
C VAL A 73 -3.84 -20.17 -19.19
N ILE A 74 -3.21 -19.03 -18.91
CA ILE A 74 -2.34 -18.85 -17.73
C ILE A 74 -3.11 -18.55 -16.43
N GLU A 75 -4.33 -18.01 -16.52
CA GLU A 75 -5.19 -17.67 -15.37
C GLU A 75 -6.65 -17.98 -15.69
N ALA A 76 -7.38 -18.62 -14.77
CA ALA A 76 -8.81 -18.91 -14.99
C ALA A 76 -9.65 -17.63 -14.91
N GLY A 77 -10.42 -17.32 -15.96
CA GLY A 77 -11.12 -16.03 -16.04
C GLY A 77 -12.02 -15.87 -17.26
N LEU A 78 -12.41 -14.62 -17.50
CA LEU A 78 -13.09 -14.22 -18.73
C LEU A 78 -12.02 -13.94 -19.81
N TYR A 79 -12.33 -14.26 -21.06
CA TYR A 79 -11.46 -14.09 -22.23
C TYR A 79 -12.30 -13.65 -23.44
N LYS A 80 -11.69 -13.00 -24.43
CA LYS A 80 -12.31 -12.69 -25.71
C LYS A 80 -12.02 -13.77 -26.74
N LEU A 81 -13.07 -14.31 -27.36
CA LEU A 81 -13.02 -15.15 -28.55
C LEU A 81 -13.28 -14.28 -29.79
N HIS A 82 -12.38 -14.38 -30.76
CA HIS A 82 -12.49 -13.80 -32.09
C HIS A 82 -12.92 -14.90 -33.08
N ILE A 83 -13.98 -14.67 -33.85
CA ILE A 83 -14.43 -15.59 -34.91
C ILE A 83 -14.36 -14.90 -36.27
N TYR A 84 -13.59 -15.47 -37.20
CA TYR A 84 -13.44 -15.00 -38.57
C TYR A 84 -14.33 -15.84 -39.49
N ALA A 85 -15.51 -15.31 -39.84
CA ALA A 85 -16.54 -16.06 -40.53
C ALA A 85 -17.24 -15.26 -41.63
N PHE A 86 -17.94 -15.97 -42.52
CA PHE A 86 -18.74 -15.41 -43.59
C PHE A 86 -20.09 -16.11 -43.77
N ASN A 87 -21.12 -15.27 -43.87
CA ASN A 87 -22.54 -15.61 -43.78
C ASN A 87 -23.36 -14.92 -44.90
N ASN A 88 -22.69 -14.60 -46.02
CA ASN A 88 -23.27 -13.92 -47.18
C ASN A 88 -23.92 -12.56 -46.84
N GLY A 89 -23.37 -11.85 -45.86
CA GLY A 89 -23.84 -10.52 -45.45
C GLY A 89 -25.13 -10.51 -44.63
N ILE A 90 -25.46 -11.62 -43.96
CA ILE A 90 -26.68 -11.78 -43.14
C ILE A 90 -26.26 -12.10 -41.70
N THR A 91 -26.84 -11.40 -40.71
CA THR A 91 -26.60 -11.69 -39.29
C THR A 91 -27.06 -13.12 -38.96
N GLN A 92 -26.23 -13.90 -38.26
CA GLN A 92 -26.47 -15.32 -38.03
C GLN A 92 -26.24 -15.69 -36.57
N SER A 93 -27.17 -16.48 -36.01
CA SER A 93 -27.07 -16.99 -34.65
C SER A 93 -26.24 -18.29 -34.61
N VAL A 94 -25.38 -18.40 -33.60
CA VAL A 94 -24.57 -19.59 -33.33
C VAL A 94 -24.70 -19.99 -31.86
N ASN A 95 -24.46 -21.26 -31.57
CA ASN A 95 -24.27 -21.75 -30.22
C ASN A 95 -22.77 -21.84 -29.95
N VAL A 96 -22.27 -21.18 -28.89
CA VAL A 96 -20.90 -21.36 -28.40
C VAL A 96 -20.93 -22.21 -27.14
N ILE A 97 -20.14 -23.28 -27.11
CA ILE A 97 -20.05 -24.23 -26.02
C ILE A 97 -18.60 -24.27 -25.56
N VAL A 98 -18.33 -23.79 -24.36
CA VAL A 98 -16.97 -23.81 -23.76
C VAL A 98 -16.88 -24.98 -22.80
N ASN A 99 -15.83 -25.80 -22.92
CA ASN A 99 -15.52 -26.96 -22.06
C ASN A 99 -16.69 -27.95 -21.88
N GLY A 100 -17.48 -28.17 -22.94
CA GLY A 100 -18.68 -29.02 -22.90
C GLY A 100 -19.81 -28.49 -22.02
N GLY A 101 -19.80 -27.18 -21.70
CA GLY A 101 -20.79 -26.50 -20.88
C GLY A 101 -22.15 -26.30 -21.55
N ALA A 102 -22.98 -25.44 -20.96
CA ALA A 102 -24.22 -25.01 -21.60
C ALA A 102 -23.93 -24.07 -22.77
N ALA A 103 -24.57 -24.29 -23.92
CA ALA A 103 -24.49 -23.39 -25.06
C ALA A 103 -24.98 -21.97 -24.71
N SER A 104 -24.18 -20.95 -25.01
CA SER A 104 -24.66 -19.58 -25.14
C SER A 104 -25.02 -19.28 -26.60
N GLN A 105 -26.12 -18.56 -26.83
CA GLN A 105 -26.56 -18.19 -28.17
C GLN A 105 -25.95 -16.83 -28.53
N GLU A 106 -24.95 -16.85 -29.40
CA GLU A 106 -24.16 -15.68 -29.81
C GLU A 106 -24.51 -15.23 -31.23
N THR A 107 -24.11 -14.00 -31.59
CA THR A 107 -24.49 -13.37 -32.87
C THR A 107 -23.28 -13.06 -33.75
N ILE A 108 -23.09 -13.86 -34.80
CA ILE A 108 -22.09 -13.61 -35.85
C ILE A 108 -22.57 -12.45 -36.75
N GLN A 109 -21.70 -11.47 -36.92
CA GLN A 109 -21.99 -10.23 -37.63
C GLN A 109 -22.02 -10.43 -39.17
N PRO A 110 -22.79 -9.62 -39.92
CA PRO A 110 -22.81 -9.66 -41.38
C PRO A 110 -21.42 -9.53 -42.02
N SER A 111 -21.03 -10.52 -42.81
CA SER A 111 -19.75 -10.60 -43.52
C SER A 111 -19.95 -11.15 -44.94
N ASN A 112 -19.48 -10.40 -45.94
CA ASN A 112 -19.67 -10.66 -47.38
C ASN A 112 -18.39 -11.13 -48.09
N PHE A 113 -17.23 -11.11 -47.41
CA PHE A 113 -15.93 -11.34 -48.02
C PHE A 113 -15.13 -12.34 -47.19
N ALA A 114 -14.44 -13.25 -47.88
CA ALA A 114 -13.42 -14.13 -47.36
C ALA A 114 -12.19 -13.89 -48.26
N TYR A 115 -11.27 -13.09 -47.75
CA TYR A 115 -10.04 -12.66 -48.40
C TYR A 115 -9.07 -12.25 -47.29
N GLU A 116 -7.96 -12.96 -47.16
CA GLU A 116 -6.74 -12.67 -46.38
C GLU A 116 -6.88 -11.52 -45.35
N ASP A 117 -7.34 -11.84 -44.14
CA ASP A 117 -7.49 -10.92 -42.98
C ASP A 117 -8.52 -9.77 -43.08
N TYR A 118 -9.32 -9.67 -44.15
CA TYR A 118 -10.41 -8.68 -44.28
C TYR A 118 -11.82 -9.24 -43.97
N ALA A 119 -11.93 -10.47 -43.46
CA ALA A 119 -13.18 -11.00 -42.95
C ALA A 119 -13.63 -10.24 -41.68
N LYS A 120 -14.93 -9.90 -41.57
CA LYS A 120 -15.42 -9.13 -40.41
C LYS A 120 -15.49 -10.00 -39.16
N VAL A 121 -14.53 -9.83 -38.25
CA VAL A 121 -14.47 -10.54 -36.96
C VAL A 121 -15.74 -10.30 -36.12
N SER A 122 -16.18 -11.35 -35.43
CA SER A 122 -17.18 -11.28 -34.35
C SER A 122 -16.49 -11.57 -33.02
N LEU A 123 -16.74 -10.73 -32.01
CA LEU A 123 -16.11 -10.80 -30.69
C LEU A 123 -17.11 -11.30 -29.65
N ILE A 124 -16.76 -12.36 -28.93
CA ILE A 124 -17.60 -13.06 -27.95
C ILE A 124 -16.84 -13.21 -26.63
N ASP A 125 -17.54 -13.14 -25.50
CA ASP A 125 -16.96 -13.37 -24.18
C ASP A 125 -17.04 -14.86 -23.80
N VAL A 126 -15.89 -15.49 -23.59
CA VAL A 126 -15.77 -16.91 -23.19
C VAL A 126 -15.11 -17.02 -21.82
N ASN A 127 -15.69 -17.83 -20.91
CA ASN A 127 -15.09 -18.08 -19.60
C ASN A 127 -14.18 -19.30 -19.71
N LEU A 128 -12.87 -19.09 -19.62
CA LEU A 128 -11.85 -20.14 -19.74
C LEU A 128 -11.30 -20.49 -18.35
N VAL A 129 -10.92 -21.75 -18.17
CA VAL A 129 -10.16 -22.22 -17.01
C VAL A 129 -8.66 -22.20 -17.32
N GLU A 130 -7.84 -22.32 -16.28
CA GLU A 130 -6.38 -22.48 -16.43
C GLU A 130 -6.05 -23.74 -17.27
N GLY A 131 -5.03 -23.66 -18.11
CA GLY A 131 -4.56 -24.74 -18.96
C GLY A 131 -5.34 -24.88 -20.27
N THR A 132 -5.82 -26.09 -20.55
CA THR A 132 -6.40 -26.44 -21.86
C THR A 132 -7.92 -26.38 -21.83
N ASN A 133 -8.50 -25.61 -22.75
CA ASN A 133 -9.93 -25.42 -22.94
C ASN A 133 -10.37 -25.94 -24.31
N THR A 134 -11.60 -26.45 -24.42
CA THR A 134 -12.25 -26.67 -25.73
C THR A 134 -13.34 -25.63 -25.97
N ILE A 135 -13.48 -25.20 -27.22
CA ILE A 135 -14.56 -24.32 -27.67
C ILE A 135 -15.21 -24.97 -28.89
N ALA A 136 -16.49 -25.28 -28.78
CA ALA A 136 -17.30 -25.84 -29.85
C ALA A 136 -18.36 -24.85 -30.34
N ILE A 137 -18.57 -24.80 -31.65
CA ILE A 137 -19.51 -23.87 -32.32
C ILE A 137 -20.48 -24.66 -33.22
N THR A 138 -21.79 -24.41 -33.05
CA THR A 138 -22.86 -24.93 -33.92
C THR A 138 -23.74 -23.79 -34.46
N THR A 139 -24.55 -24.07 -35.48
CA THR A 139 -25.35 -23.06 -36.22
C THR A 139 -26.84 -23.34 -36.13
N ASP A 140 -27.64 -22.38 -35.66
CA ASP A 140 -29.10 -22.48 -35.82
C ASP A 140 -29.57 -22.01 -37.21
N GLY A 141 -30.51 -22.76 -37.79
CA GLY A 141 -31.28 -22.41 -38.98
C GLY A 141 -30.57 -22.28 -40.34
N SER A 142 -29.24 -22.20 -40.42
CA SER A 142 -28.54 -21.86 -41.68
C SER A 142 -27.05 -22.28 -41.72
N ASP A 143 -26.51 -22.48 -42.94
CA ASP A 143 -25.08 -22.75 -43.17
C ASP A 143 -24.20 -21.57 -42.73
N LEU A 144 -23.13 -21.81 -41.97
CA LEU A 144 -22.06 -20.86 -41.66
C LEU A 144 -20.76 -21.30 -42.33
N SER A 145 -19.93 -20.36 -42.76
CA SER A 145 -18.56 -20.64 -43.21
C SER A 145 -17.57 -19.93 -42.26
N ILE A 146 -16.57 -20.66 -41.76
CA ILE A 146 -15.55 -20.16 -40.82
C ILE A 146 -14.16 -20.39 -41.41
N ASP A 147 -13.32 -19.36 -41.28
CA ASP A 147 -11.92 -19.28 -41.74
C ASP A 147 -10.98 -19.69 -40.58
N LYS A 148 -10.98 -18.89 -39.48
CA LYS A 148 -10.11 -19.10 -38.31
C LYS A 148 -10.68 -18.52 -37.00
N PHE A 149 -10.00 -18.80 -35.89
CA PHE A 149 -10.29 -18.27 -34.55
C PHE A 149 -9.05 -17.66 -33.89
N THR A 150 -9.24 -16.76 -32.93
CA THR A 150 -8.18 -16.21 -32.07
C THR A 150 -8.74 -15.96 -30.66
N VAL A 151 -7.92 -15.99 -29.60
CA VAL A 151 -8.38 -15.81 -28.20
C VAL A 151 -7.42 -14.90 -27.41
N THR A 152 -7.94 -14.05 -26.51
CA THR A 152 -7.16 -13.06 -25.72
C THR A 152 -7.75 -12.79 -24.32
N GLU A 153 -6.95 -12.25 -23.38
CA GLU A 153 -7.38 -11.91 -21.99
C GLU A 153 -8.53 -10.88 -21.94
N HIS A 154 -9.39 -10.90 -20.91
CA HIS A 154 -10.54 -9.98 -20.80
C HIS A 154 -10.21 -8.55 -20.36
N TYR A 155 -9.24 -8.33 -19.49
CA TYR A 155 -8.75 -6.97 -19.18
C TYR A 155 -7.50 -6.68 -20.00
N ASN A 156 -7.44 -5.48 -20.56
CA ASN A 156 -6.33 -5.14 -21.45
C ASN A 156 -5.10 -4.68 -20.67
N ILE A 157 -3.95 -5.29 -20.97
CA ILE A 157 -2.61 -4.79 -20.59
C ILE A 157 -1.99 -4.19 -21.85
N PHE A 158 -1.79 -2.87 -21.86
CA PHE A 158 -1.28 -2.14 -23.01
C PHE A 158 0.18 -1.72 -22.77
N TYR A 159 1.07 -2.14 -23.66
CA TYR A 159 2.50 -1.88 -23.60
C TYR A 159 2.90 -0.76 -24.58
N PHE A 160 3.75 0.17 -24.11
CA PHE A 160 4.20 1.33 -24.88
C PHE A 160 5.74 1.39 -24.93
N SER A 161 6.28 1.66 -26.11
CA SER A 161 7.72 1.61 -26.44
C SER A 161 8.06 2.66 -27.50
N ALA A 162 9.20 3.34 -27.37
CA ALA A 162 9.70 4.25 -28.40
C ALA A 162 10.02 3.53 -29.73
N ASP A 163 10.29 2.22 -29.69
CA ASP A 163 10.47 1.36 -30.87
C ASP A 163 9.14 0.80 -31.44
N GLY A 164 8.01 1.06 -30.78
CA GLY A 164 6.69 0.56 -31.19
C GLY A 164 6.11 1.24 -32.43
N ASP A 165 4.96 0.76 -32.88
CA ASP A 165 4.16 1.32 -33.97
C ASP A 165 2.69 1.38 -33.54
N ASP A 166 1.97 2.46 -33.83
CA ASP A 166 0.58 2.64 -33.39
C ASP A 166 -0.45 2.11 -34.39
N ASP A 167 -0.09 1.94 -35.66
CA ASP A 167 -1.00 1.51 -36.73
C ASP A 167 -0.81 0.01 -37.04
N ALA A 168 0.41 -0.50 -36.92
CA ALA A 168 0.75 -1.89 -37.25
C ALA A 168 0.68 -2.89 -36.07
N ASN A 169 0.79 -2.42 -34.82
CA ASN A 169 0.90 -3.30 -33.65
C ASN A 169 -0.41 -3.42 -32.85
N ASP A 170 -0.51 -4.48 -32.05
CA ASP A 170 -1.67 -4.81 -31.20
C ASP A 170 -1.63 -4.21 -29.78
N GLY A 171 -0.46 -3.76 -29.31
CA GLY A 171 -0.25 -3.24 -27.97
C GLY A 171 0.26 -4.28 -26.95
N SER A 172 0.59 -5.49 -27.39
CA SER A 172 1.19 -6.56 -26.59
C SER A 172 2.64 -6.26 -26.19
N ILE A 173 3.23 -7.05 -25.28
CA ILE A 173 4.64 -6.88 -24.89
C ILE A 173 5.62 -7.17 -26.05
N SER A 174 5.21 -8.06 -26.97
CA SER A 174 5.93 -8.39 -28.20
C SER A 174 5.80 -7.31 -29.27
N SER A 175 4.63 -6.69 -29.37
CA SER A 175 4.28 -5.67 -30.37
C SER A 175 3.68 -4.45 -29.66
N PRO A 176 4.50 -3.66 -28.94
CA PRO A 176 4.02 -2.51 -28.17
C PRO A 176 3.60 -1.35 -29.08
N TRP A 177 2.66 -0.53 -28.60
CA TRP A 177 2.31 0.75 -29.19
C TRP A 177 3.39 1.81 -28.90
N LYS A 178 3.25 3.01 -29.48
CA LYS A 178 4.29 4.04 -29.50
C LYS A 178 3.92 5.32 -28.76
N THR A 179 2.72 5.86 -28.96
CA THR A 179 2.42 7.26 -28.59
C THR A 179 1.46 7.45 -27.42
N ILE A 180 1.53 8.64 -26.82
CA ILE A 180 0.54 9.14 -25.87
C ILE A 180 -0.82 9.34 -26.55
N GLU A 181 -0.86 9.69 -27.85
CA GLU A 181 -2.09 9.75 -28.65
C GLU A 181 -2.83 8.40 -28.67
N LYS A 182 -2.11 7.28 -28.85
CA LYS A 182 -2.69 5.93 -28.76
C LYS A 182 -3.13 5.58 -27.33
N ALA A 183 -2.35 5.95 -26.32
CA ALA A 183 -2.71 5.78 -24.90
C ALA A 183 -3.95 6.62 -24.50
N ASN A 184 -4.17 7.78 -25.12
CA ASN A 184 -5.35 8.61 -24.92
C ASN A 184 -6.61 7.99 -25.55
N ALA A 185 -6.48 7.43 -26.76
CA ALA A 185 -7.61 6.85 -27.50
C ALA A 185 -8.31 5.71 -26.74
N ILE A 186 -7.55 4.92 -25.97
CA ILE A 186 -8.05 3.84 -25.11
C ILE A 186 -8.55 4.33 -23.74
N ALA A 187 -8.11 5.50 -23.29
CA ALA A 187 -8.33 6.02 -21.94
C ALA A 187 -9.48 7.04 -21.82
N ASP A 188 -10.12 7.37 -22.94
CA ASP A 188 -11.25 8.30 -23.04
C ASP A 188 -12.60 7.57 -23.19
N LYS A 189 -13.49 7.75 -22.20
CA LYS A 189 -14.88 7.23 -22.22
C LYS A 189 -15.86 8.00 -23.10
N GLU A 190 -15.53 9.22 -23.52
CA GLU A 190 -16.42 10.06 -24.33
C GLU A 190 -16.31 9.78 -25.84
N SER A 191 -15.26 9.05 -26.23
CA SER A 191 -15.14 8.43 -27.55
C SER A 191 -15.86 7.07 -27.57
N ASN A 192 -16.44 6.69 -28.71
CA ASN A 192 -17.07 5.38 -28.92
C ASN A 192 -16.02 4.24 -29.04
N GLY A 193 -15.15 4.07 -28.03
CA GLY A 193 -14.04 3.12 -28.10
C GLY A 193 -13.08 3.02 -26.91
N GLY A 194 -13.34 3.67 -25.76
CA GLY A 194 -12.46 3.55 -24.58
C GLY A 194 -12.31 2.10 -24.10
N LEU A 195 -11.08 1.58 -24.10
CA LEU A 195 -10.76 0.16 -23.82
C LEU A 195 -10.23 -0.10 -22.40
N LEU A 196 -10.01 0.93 -21.57
CA LEU A 196 -9.63 0.74 -20.16
C LEU A 196 -10.82 0.33 -19.29
N SER A 197 -10.81 -0.92 -18.85
CA SER A 197 -11.72 -1.49 -17.85
C SER A 197 -11.05 -1.54 -16.46
N PRO A 198 -11.79 -1.81 -15.37
CA PRO A 198 -11.19 -2.11 -14.07
C PRO A 198 -10.19 -3.28 -14.17
N GLY A 199 -9.00 -3.11 -13.60
CA GLY A 199 -7.87 -4.04 -13.75
C GLY A 199 -6.95 -3.78 -14.95
N SER A 200 -7.35 -2.95 -15.94
CA SER A 200 -6.48 -2.59 -17.06
C SER A 200 -5.20 -1.89 -16.63
N LYS A 201 -4.14 -2.07 -17.43
CA LYS A 201 -2.79 -1.58 -17.15
C LYS A 201 -2.22 -0.87 -18.36
N LEU A 202 -1.61 0.31 -18.16
CA LEU A 202 -0.78 0.99 -19.16
C LEU A 202 0.67 0.89 -18.68
N LEU A 203 1.52 0.24 -19.47
CA LEU A 203 2.90 -0.08 -19.11
C LEU A 203 3.87 0.56 -20.11
N PHE A 204 4.64 1.54 -19.63
CA PHE A 204 5.65 2.26 -20.44
C PHE A 204 7.05 1.64 -20.25
N ARG A 205 7.81 1.48 -21.33
CA ARG A 205 9.09 0.76 -21.30
C ARG A 205 10.19 1.58 -20.62
N ALA A 206 10.84 0.99 -19.61
CA ALA A 206 11.99 1.58 -18.92
C ALA A 206 13.07 2.07 -19.89
N GLY A 207 13.58 3.29 -19.66
CA GLY A 207 14.54 3.98 -20.53
C GLY A 207 13.94 4.84 -21.65
N ASP A 208 12.66 4.67 -22.01
CA ASP A 208 12.02 5.45 -23.08
C ASP A 208 11.46 6.81 -22.59
N THR A 209 11.22 7.71 -23.54
CA THR A 209 10.54 8.99 -23.33
C THR A 209 9.30 9.10 -24.22
N PHE A 210 8.17 9.46 -23.63
CA PHE A 210 6.88 9.63 -24.28
C PHE A 210 6.43 11.09 -24.12
N GLU A 211 6.57 11.86 -25.19
CA GLU A 211 6.12 13.25 -25.25
C GLU A 211 4.62 13.34 -25.58
N GLY A 212 3.87 14.20 -24.88
CA GLY A 212 2.43 14.34 -25.00
C GLY A 212 1.76 14.55 -23.64
N SER A 213 0.43 14.64 -23.64
CA SER A 213 -0.36 14.73 -22.39
C SER A 213 -1.28 13.52 -22.27
N LEU A 214 -1.10 12.70 -21.23
CA LEU A 214 -1.89 11.49 -20.99
C LEU A 214 -3.17 11.84 -20.22
N PHE A 215 -4.31 11.81 -20.89
CA PHE A 215 -5.64 12.02 -20.32
C PHE A 215 -6.28 10.68 -19.96
N VAL A 216 -6.78 10.55 -18.73
CA VAL A 216 -7.52 9.34 -18.30
C VAL A 216 -8.85 9.73 -17.68
N LYS A 217 -9.93 9.18 -18.22
CA LYS A 217 -11.32 9.34 -17.75
C LYS A 217 -11.95 8.02 -17.27
N CYS A 218 -11.11 7.01 -17.04
CA CYS A 218 -11.51 5.69 -16.57
C CYS A 218 -11.16 5.48 -15.09
N SER A 219 -12.01 4.71 -14.40
CA SER A 219 -11.87 4.34 -13.00
C SER A 219 -11.80 2.84 -12.89
N GLY A 220 -11.01 2.33 -11.93
CA GLY A 220 -11.05 0.92 -11.55
C GLY A 220 -12.16 0.64 -10.53
N THR A 221 -11.98 -0.44 -9.78
CA THR A 221 -12.77 -0.77 -8.57
C THR A 221 -11.82 -1.09 -7.41
N ALA A 222 -12.33 -1.13 -6.17
CA ALA A 222 -11.51 -1.42 -4.98
C ALA A 222 -10.72 -2.75 -5.06
N THR A 223 -11.24 -3.74 -5.78
CA THR A 223 -10.59 -5.05 -6.02
C THR A 223 -9.81 -5.12 -7.32
N SER A 224 -9.95 -4.12 -8.20
CA SER A 224 -9.40 -4.11 -9.56
C SER A 224 -9.10 -2.66 -9.99
N PRO A 225 -8.13 -1.99 -9.35
CA PRO A 225 -7.74 -0.64 -9.74
C PRO A 225 -7.14 -0.61 -11.15
N ILE A 226 -7.12 0.57 -11.78
CA ILE A 226 -6.36 0.79 -13.01
C ILE A 226 -4.92 1.12 -12.65
N HIS A 227 -3.95 0.51 -13.32
CA HIS A 227 -2.52 0.77 -13.10
C HIS A 227 -1.92 1.57 -14.26
N ILE A 228 -1.21 2.66 -13.95
CA ILE A 228 -0.35 3.38 -14.90
C ILE A 228 1.08 3.25 -14.38
N SER A 229 1.92 2.47 -15.07
CA SER A 229 3.24 2.11 -14.57
C SER A 229 4.24 1.75 -15.68
N SER A 230 5.32 1.07 -15.32
CA SER A 230 6.43 0.74 -16.20
C SER A 230 6.75 -0.75 -16.26
N TYR A 231 7.38 -1.17 -17.35
CA TYR A 231 7.92 -2.52 -17.56
C TYR A 231 9.37 -2.49 -18.04
N GLY A 232 10.08 -3.61 -17.91
CA GLY A 232 11.49 -3.72 -18.28
C GLY A 232 12.48 -3.20 -17.21
N VAL A 233 13.74 -3.07 -17.62
CA VAL A 233 14.90 -2.74 -16.77
C VAL A 233 15.61 -1.49 -17.28
N GLY A 234 16.31 -0.77 -16.39
CA GLY A 234 16.88 0.55 -16.67
C GLY A 234 16.07 1.67 -16.01
N GLU A 235 16.36 2.92 -16.37
CA GLU A 235 15.72 4.11 -15.78
C GLU A 235 14.19 4.13 -15.91
N LEU A 236 13.52 4.93 -15.06
CA LEU A 236 12.07 5.11 -15.15
C LEU A 236 11.69 5.73 -16.51
N PRO A 237 10.62 5.25 -17.18
CA PRO A 237 10.16 5.89 -18.42
C PRO A 237 9.70 7.32 -18.14
N ILE A 238 10.00 8.22 -19.07
CA ILE A 238 9.64 9.63 -18.97
C ILE A 238 8.28 9.85 -19.64
N ILE A 239 7.31 10.41 -18.92
CA ILE A 239 6.08 11.00 -19.47
C ILE A 239 6.26 12.53 -19.44
N SER A 240 6.21 13.19 -20.60
CA SER A 240 6.55 14.61 -20.73
C SER A 240 5.49 15.44 -21.46
N GLY A 241 4.88 16.41 -20.77
CA GLY A 241 3.92 17.38 -21.34
C GLY A 241 4.54 18.38 -22.32
N SER A 242 5.87 18.39 -22.42
CA SER A 242 6.71 19.33 -23.15
C SER A 242 7.74 18.62 -24.03
N GLY A 243 8.12 19.22 -25.17
CA GLY A 243 9.20 18.67 -26.00
C GLY A 243 9.12 19.06 -27.47
N ALA A 244 9.40 18.11 -28.38
CA ALA A 244 9.24 18.26 -29.83
C ALA A 244 7.77 18.20 -30.30
N ILE A 245 6.83 18.59 -29.44
CA ILE A 245 5.39 18.35 -29.59
C ILE A 245 4.78 19.30 -30.64
N ALA A 246 4.09 18.73 -31.62
CA ALA A 246 3.38 19.48 -32.66
C ALA A 246 2.32 20.43 -32.04
N GLY A 247 2.51 21.73 -32.27
CA GLY A 247 1.66 22.80 -31.72
C GLY A 247 2.14 23.39 -30.39
N GLY A 248 3.17 22.85 -29.75
CA GLY A 248 3.71 23.35 -28.46
C GLY A 248 3.23 22.60 -27.23
N ASP A 249 3.61 23.07 -26.05
CA ASP A 249 3.60 22.27 -24.81
C ASP A 249 2.25 22.32 -24.07
N TYR A 250 1.85 21.16 -23.54
CA TYR A 250 0.63 20.98 -22.75
C TYR A 250 0.76 21.59 -21.35
N PHE A 251 -0.36 21.98 -20.73
CA PHE A 251 -0.34 22.39 -19.32
C PHE A 251 -0.07 21.22 -18.38
N GLU A 252 -0.54 20.02 -18.71
CA GLU A 252 -0.36 18.80 -17.92
C GLU A 252 0.47 17.76 -18.71
N ALA A 253 1.39 17.03 -18.06
CA ALA A 253 1.99 15.82 -18.65
C ALA A 253 1.07 14.60 -18.51
N MET A 254 0.30 14.53 -17.42
CA MET A 254 -0.78 13.58 -17.21
C MET A 254 -1.95 14.28 -16.51
N LYS A 255 -3.17 13.96 -16.93
CA LYS A 255 -4.40 14.53 -16.39
C LYS A 255 -5.44 13.45 -16.13
N LEU A 256 -5.76 13.27 -14.85
CA LEU A 256 -6.72 12.28 -14.39
C LEU A 256 -8.03 13.00 -14.05
N ILE A 257 -9.13 12.64 -14.72
CA ILE A 257 -10.40 13.37 -14.63
C ILE A 257 -11.48 12.42 -14.10
N ASN A 258 -12.07 12.76 -12.95
CA ASN A 258 -13.13 11.99 -12.29
C ASN A 258 -12.78 10.50 -12.05
N VAL A 259 -11.51 10.21 -11.79
CA VAL A 259 -11.02 8.84 -11.61
C VAL A 259 -11.15 8.36 -10.17
N SER A 260 -11.41 7.07 -9.99
CA SER A 260 -11.35 6.38 -8.70
C SER A 260 -10.64 5.04 -8.86
N HIS A 261 -10.05 4.53 -7.78
CA HIS A 261 -9.32 3.26 -7.74
C HIS A 261 -8.22 3.18 -8.82
N MET A 262 -7.17 3.98 -8.63
CA MET A 262 -6.08 4.09 -9.59
C MET A 262 -4.72 4.17 -8.89
N ILE A 263 -3.75 3.42 -9.42
CA ILE A 263 -2.38 3.38 -8.92
C ILE A 263 -1.45 3.88 -10.04
N VAL A 264 -0.81 5.03 -9.81
CA VAL A 264 0.20 5.60 -10.71
C VAL A 264 1.57 5.41 -10.05
N SER A 265 2.45 4.63 -10.68
CA SER A 265 3.72 4.29 -10.02
C SER A 265 4.88 3.99 -10.96
N ASN A 266 6.12 4.20 -10.47
CA ASN A 266 7.36 3.86 -11.19
C ASN A 266 7.47 4.56 -12.56
N LEU A 267 7.18 5.87 -12.61
CA LEU A 267 7.30 6.75 -13.78
C LEU A 267 8.16 7.98 -13.42
N TRP A 268 8.82 8.57 -14.42
CA TRP A 268 9.39 9.91 -14.32
C TRP A 268 8.47 10.89 -15.05
N ILE A 269 7.90 11.84 -14.32
CA ILE A 269 7.00 12.87 -14.85
C ILE A 269 7.77 14.17 -15.05
N LYS A 270 7.65 14.77 -16.24
CA LYS A 270 8.31 16.03 -16.63
C LYS A 270 7.34 16.98 -17.32
N ASN A 271 7.53 18.29 -17.20
CA ASN A 271 6.78 19.27 -17.99
C ASN A 271 7.51 20.62 -18.05
N ASP A 272 8.67 20.62 -18.73
CA ASP A 272 9.48 21.80 -18.94
C ASP A 272 8.93 22.61 -20.11
N ARG A 273 7.88 23.40 -19.86
CA ARG A 273 7.23 24.16 -20.92
C ARG A 273 8.14 25.30 -21.39
N GLN A 274 8.47 25.28 -22.67
CA GLN A 274 9.27 26.31 -23.36
C GLN A 274 8.50 26.93 -24.55
N ASN A 275 7.40 26.32 -24.97
CA ASN A 275 6.67 26.64 -26.20
C ASN A 275 5.17 26.86 -25.91
N ASN A 276 4.76 28.13 -25.81
CA ASN A 276 3.37 28.54 -25.53
C ASN A 276 2.40 28.42 -26.72
N ASN A 277 2.83 28.04 -27.93
CA ASN A 277 1.99 28.11 -29.14
C ASN A 277 0.65 27.34 -29.06
N ARG A 278 0.52 26.37 -28.14
CA ARG A 278 -0.73 25.61 -27.90
C ARG A 278 -1.83 26.43 -27.22
N TYR A 279 -1.47 27.42 -26.41
CA TYR A 279 -2.41 28.22 -25.61
C TYR A 279 -1.97 29.68 -25.55
N SER A 280 -2.85 30.61 -25.96
CA SER A 280 -2.62 32.05 -25.82
C SER A 280 -2.84 32.58 -24.40
N TYR A 281 -2.66 31.73 -23.38
CA TYR A 281 -2.87 32.01 -21.96
C TYR A 281 -2.15 30.95 -21.10
N GLY A 282 -2.01 31.20 -19.79
CA GLY A 282 -1.45 30.21 -18.86
C GLY A 282 0.05 29.95 -19.07
N GLU A 283 0.82 30.98 -19.42
CA GLU A 283 2.29 30.88 -19.53
C GLU A 283 2.93 30.49 -18.19
N SER A 284 2.31 30.88 -17.08
CA SER A 284 2.65 30.55 -15.70
C SER A 284 2.05 29.22 -15.18
N ASN A 285 1.40 28.43 -16.03
CA ASN A 285 0.81 27.13 -15.66
C ASN A 285 1.70 25.97 -16.12
N SER A 286 2.00 25.01 -15.24
CA SER A 286 2.57 23.71 -15.63
C SER A 286 2.37 22.66 -14.55
N TYR A 287 1.92 21.48 -14.95
CA TYR A 287 1.62 20.37 -14.06
C TYR A 287 2.32 19.10 -14.54
N GLY A 288 2.89 18.34 -13.60
CA GLY A 288 3.27 16.95 -13.87
C GLY A 288 2.03 16.10 -14.01
N ILE A 289 1.46 15.69 -12.89
CA ILE A 289 0.13 15.05 -12.82
C ILE A 289 -0.88 16.07 -12.27
N ARG A 290 -2.04 16.19 -12.92
CA ARG A 290 -3.20 16.92 -12.38
C ARG A 290 -4.40 15.98 -12.23
N VAL A 291 -4.85 15.76 -11.00
CA VAL A 291 -6.10 15.10 -10.65
C VAL A 291 -7.19 16.15 -10.54
N TYR A 292 -8.29 15.96 -11.29
CA TYR A 292 -9.41 16.89 -11.33
C TYR A 292 -10.74 16.17 -11.10
N ALA A 293 -11.42 16.50 -10.00
CA ALA A 293 -12.77 16.07 -9.69
C ALA A 293 -13.76 17.22 -9.98
N ASN A 294 -14.85 16.92 -10.67
CA ASN A 294 -15.85 17.90 -11.06
C ASN A 294 -17.27 17.33 -10.91
N LYS A 295 -18.29 18.21 -10.90
CA LYS A 295 -19.69 17.85 -10.63
C LYS A 295 -20.34 16.83 -11.59
N TRP A 296 -19.68 16.52 -12.71
CA TRP A 296 -20.12 15.48 -13.64
C TRP A 296 -19.63 14.07 -13.25
N GLY A 297 -18.59 13.98 -12.40
CA GLY A 297 -18.13 12.73 -11.78
C GLY A 297 -18.39 12.63 -10.27
N GLY A 298 -18.55 13.76 -9.59
CA GLY A 298 -18.73 13.83 -8.15
C GLY A 298 -17.46 13.43 -7.39
N VAL A 299 -17.58 12.47 -6.47
CA VAL A 299 -16.48 12.03 -5.61
C VAL A 299 -15.47 11.15 -6.35
N SER A 300 -14.22 11.59 -6.37
CA SER A 300 -13.05 10.81 -6.82
C SER A 300 -12.34 10.20 -5.62
N SER A 301 -11.98 8.92 -5.63
CA SER A 301 -11.50 8.25 -4.41
C SER A 301 -10.51 7.09 -4.63
N ASN A 302 -9.69 6.83 -3.61
CA ASN A 302 -8.75 5.71 -3.55
C ASN A 302 -7.69 5.82 -4.66
N LEU A 303 -6.80 6.81 -4.52
CA LEU A 303 -5.79 7.16 -5.52
C LEU A 303 -4.39 7.06 -4.88
N GLU A 304 -3.51 6.30 -5.52
CA GLU A 304 -2.16 6.02 -5.00
C GLU A 304 -1.07 6.47 -5.97
N PHE A 305 -0.11 7.22 -5.43
CA PHE A 305 1.05 7.76 -6.14
C PHE A 305 2.32 7.25 -5.45
N ARG A 306 3.08 6.38 -6.13
CA ARG A 306 4.16 5.56 -5.55
C ARG A 306 5.40 5.52 -6.43
N ASP A 307 6.61 5.53 -5.86
CA ASP A 307 7.86 5.40 -6.62
C ASP A 307 7.98 6.41 -7.80
N LEU A 308 7.35 7.60 -7.69
CA LEU A 308 7.30 8.59 -8.78
C LEU A 308 8.44 9.60 -8.66
N LYS A 309 9.08 9.90 -9.79
CA LYS A 309 10.04 11.00 -9.91
C LYS A 309 9.39 12.16 -10.65
N PHE A 310 9.31 13.32 -10.04
CA PHE A 310 8.88 14.57 -10.68
C PHE A 310 10.09 15.48 -10.85
N SER A 311 10.45 15.85 -12.08
CA SER A 311 11.46 16.88 -12.30
C SER A 311 11.23 17.73 -13.53
N ASP A 312 11.80 18.94 -13.50
CA ASP A 312 11.79 19.88 -14.61
C ASP A 312 10.34 20.19 -15.02
N ILE A 313 9.59 20.76 -14.08
CA ILE A 313 8.18 21.13 -14.24
C ILE A 313 8.11 22.64 -14.09
N PHE A 314 7.98 23.32 -15.23
CA PHE A 314 8.12 24.77 -15.36
C PHE A 314 7.04 25.36 -16.25
N GLY A 315 6.60 26.58 -15.94
CA GLY A 315 5.89 27.43 -16.90
C GLY A 315 6.83 27.95 -17.99
N VAL A 316 6.24 28.44 -19.07
CA VAL A 316 6.97 29.17 -20.14
C VAL A 316 7.50 30.51 -19.62
N GLY A 317 6.78 31.13 -18.68
CA GLY A 317 7.21 32.33 -17.96
C GLY A 317 6.91 32.24 -16.46
N VAL A 318 7.63 33.04 -15.68
CA VAL A 318 7.31 33.32 -14.27
C VAL A 318 6.68 34.71 -14.19
N PRO A 319 5.50 34.86 -13.57
CA PRO A 319 4.88 36.17 -13.36
C PRO A 319 5.59 36.92 -12.22
N GLU A 320 5.41 38.24 -12.17
CA GLU A 320 5.93 39.09 -11.09
C GLU A 320 5.30 38.73 -9.73
N GLU A 321 3.99 38.42 -9.73
CA GLU A 321 3.24 38.00 -8.54
C GLU A 321 3.31 36.49 -8.33
N PHE A 322 3.82 36.07 -7.17
CA PHE A 322 3.95 34.66 -6.78
C PHE A 322 2.62 33.88 -6.88
N ASN A 323 1.49 34.55 -6.64
CA ASN A 323 0.16 33.93 -6.63
C ASN A 323 -0.33 33.53 -8.04
N ASP A 324 0.08 34.26 -9.09
CA ASP A 324 -0.30 33.99 -10.48
C ASP A 324 0.46 32.81 -11.11
N LEU A 325 1.46 32.29 -10.41
CA LEU A 325 2.19 31.08 -10.78
C LEU A 325 1.43 29.84 -10.32
N SER A 326 1.08 28.95 -11.25
CA SER A 326 0.40 27.68 -10.96
C SER A 326 1.21 26.51 -11.54
N VAL A 327 2.40 26.32 -10.98
CA VAL A 327 3.33 25.25 -11.33
C VAL A 327 3.36 24.19 -10.22
N THR A 328 3.11 22.92 -10.52
CA THR A 328 2.99 21.86 -9.49
C THR A 328 3.41 20.48 -10.00
N GLY A 329 4.13 19.70 -9.18
CA GLY A 329 4.45 18.30 -9.49
C GLY A 329 3.19 17.42 -9.58
N LEU A 330 2.47 17.34 -8.47
CA LEU A 330 1.22 16.60 -8.33
C LEU A 330 0.12 17.53 -7.77
N ARG A 331 -0.84 17.89 -8.63
CA ARG A 331 -1.93 18.82 -8.33
C ARG A 331 -3.24 18.06 -8.15
N PHE A 332 -3.94 18.27 -7.03
CA PHE A 332 -5.32 17.84 -6.82
C PHE A 332 -6.24 19.05 -6.81
N GLU A 333 -7.38 18.93 -7.48
CA GLU A 333 -8.34 20.01 -7.63
C GLU A 333 -9.76 19.45 -7.72
N SER A 334 -10.64 19.92 -6.85
CA SER A 334 -12.09 19.67 -6.90
C SER A 334 -12.85 20.97 -7.15
N ASP A 335 -13.94 20.89 -7.92
CA ASP A 335 -14.90 22.00 -8.08
C ASP A 335 -15.60 22.36 -6.75
N GLU A 336 -16.56 23.28 -6.81
CA GLU A 336 -17.47 23.53 -5.71
C GLU A 336 -18.61 22.50 -5.65
N ASN A 337 -19.07 22.18 -4.43
CA ASN A 337 -20.27 21.40 -4.20
C ASN A 337 -21.50 22.19 -4.65
N GLU A 338 -22.47 21.50 -5.26
CA GLU A 338 -23.82 22.03 -5.46
C GLU A 338 -24.77 21.45 -4.40
N ALA A 339 -25.97 22.01 -4.24
CA ALA A 339 -26.85 21.72 -3.10
C ALA A 339 -27.18 20.23 -2.90
N ASP A 340 -27.17 19.44 -3.97
CA ASP A 340 -27.43 18.00 -3.98
C ASP A 340 -26.26 17.18 -4.59
N ILE A 341 -25.07 17.77 -4.78
CA ILE A 341 -23.91 17.14 -5.45
C ILE A 341 -22.62 17.38 -4.66
N GLU A 342 -22.05 16.31 -4.09
CA GLU A 342 -20.71 16.30 -3.51
C GLU A 342 -19.62 16.11 -4.61
N VAL A 343 -18.59 16.95 -4.58
CA VAL A 343 -17.44 16.94 -5.50
C VAL A 343 -16.15 17.03 -4.69
N SER A 344 -15.61 15.89 -4.30
CA SER A 344 -14.43 15.82 -3.44
C SER A 344 -13.45 14.77 -3.91
N ILE A 345 -12.19 14.89 -3.48
CA ILE A 345 -11.14 13.89 -3.66
C ILE A 345 -10.89 13.26 -2.29
N LYS A 346 -10.96 11.92 -2.20
CA LYS A 346 -10.88 11.15 -0.94
C LYS A 346 -9.85 10.04 -0.99
N ASN A 347 -9.33 9.64 0.17
CA ASN A 347 -8.45 8.47 0.34
C ASN A 347 -7.25 8.52 -0.63
N VAL A 348 -6.35 9.48 -0.41
CA VAL A 348 -5.19 9.71 -1.28
C VAL A 348 -3.91 9.39 -0.55
N LEU A 349 -3.07 8.56 -1.17
CA LEU A 349 -1.78 8.13 -0.63
C LEU A 349 -0.66 8.53 -1.59
N ILE A 350 0.26 9.36 -1.10
CA ILE A 350 1.41 9.88 -1.85
C ILE A 350 2.64 9.49 -1.05
N GLU A 351 3.34 8.45 -1.49
CA GLU A 351 4.49 7.92 -0.76
C GLU A 351 5.66 7.50 -1.64
N ASP A 352 6.85 7.56 -1.03
CA ASP A 352 8.14 7.21 -1.63
C ASP A 352 8.41 7.93 -2.99
N CYS A 353 7.83 9.13 -3.17
CA CYS A 353 8.00 9.96 -4.35
C CYS A 353 9.10 11.03 -4.17
N TYR A 354 9.75 11.39 -5.27
CA TYR A 354 10.87 12.33 -5.32
C TYR A 354 10.52 13.52 -6.23
N PHE A 355 10.54 14.72 -5.67
CA PHE A 355 10.19 15.99 -6.33
C PHE A 355 11.41 16.91 -6.38
N THR A 356 11.77 17.43 -7.56
CA THR A 356 12.90 18.35 -7.69
C THR A 356 12.80 19.29 -8.88
N HIS A 357 13.38 20.49 -8.81
CA HIS A 357 13.40 21.46 -9.92
C HIS A 357 11.99 21.71 -10.51
N ILE A 358 11.04 22.05 -9.62
CA ILE A 358 9.64 22.37 -9.95
C ILE A 358 9.39 23.82 -9.58
N GLY A 359 8.79 24.60 -10.49
CA GLY A 359 8.72 26.07 -10.38
C GLY A 359 8.08 26.62 -9.10
N LYS A 360 7.06 25.96 -8.51
CA LYS A 360 6.37 26.44 -7.30
C LYS A 360 5.98 25.39 -6.26
N ALA A 361 5.35 24.26 -6.61
CA ALA A 361 4.83 23.33 -5.61
C ALA A 361 5.17 21.86 -5.92
N GLY A 362 5.45 21.05 -4.89
CA GLY A 362 5.62 19.60 -5.04
C GLY A 362 4.26 18.92 -5.15
N VAL A 363 3.56 18.85 -4.02
CA VAL A 363 2.13 18.48 -3.94
C VAL A 363 1.32 19.74 -3.64
N TRP A 364 0.19 19.93 -4.35
CA TRP A 364 -0.79 20.96 -3.99
C TRP A 364 -2.20 20.38 -4.11
N ALA A 365 -2.96 20.35 -3.02
CA ALA A 365 -4.38 19.93 -3.02
C ALA A 365 -5.30 21.13 -2.75
N VAL A 366 -6.40 21.24 -3.51
CA VAL A 366 -7.38 22.35 -3.43
C VAL A 366 -8.81 21.84 -3.61
N HIS A 367 -9.72 22.28 -2.75
CA HIS A 367 -11.17 22.18 -2.95
C HIS A 367 -11.77 23.57 -3.18
N ARG A 368 -12.58 23.76 -4.24
CA ARG A 368 -13.09 25.09 -4.65
C ARG A 368 -14.38 25.53 -3.94
N GLY A 369 -15.07 24.63 -3.25
CA GLY A 369 -16.34 24.88 -2.56
C GLY A 369 -16.41 26.18 -1.74
N ALA A 370 -17.50 26.93 -1.90
CA ALA A 370 -17.82 28.12 -1.10
C ALA A 370 -18.36 27.74 0.30
N ASP A 371 -18.14 28.62 1.28
CA ASP A 371 -18.48 28.42 2.71
C ASP A 371 -20.00 28.56 3.00
N ILE A 372 -20.87 28.14 2.06
CA ILE A 372 -22.30 28.52 2.00
C ILE A 372 -23.23 27.33 1.67
N ILE A 373 -22.72 26.24 1.06
CA ILE A 373 -23.52 25.10 0.59
C ILE A 373 -23.17 23.86 1.40
N GLY A 374 -24.12 23.23 2.10
CA GLY A 374 -23.86 22.02 2.89
C GLY A 374 -23.21 22.32 4.25
N ASN A 375 -22.22 21.51 4.67
CA ASN A 375 -21.45 21.72 5.90
C ASN A 375 -19.94 21.63 5.67
N ASP A 376 -19.17 22.07 6.67
CA ASP A 376 -17.71 22.14 6.63
C ASP A 376 -16.98 20.81 6.49
N THR A 377 -17.61 19.66 6.70
CA THR A 377 -16.99 18.35 6.45
C THR A 377 -17.07 17.98 4.96
N TYR A 378 -18.16 18.32 4.28
CA TYR A 378 -18.36 17.96 2.86
C TYR A 378 -17.69 18.93 1.87
N ASN A 379 -17.45 20.19 2.24
CA ASN A 379 -16.85 21.21 1.38
C ASN A 379 -15.31 21.12 1.25
N ARG A 380 -14.76 19.90 1.30
CA ARG A 380 -13.34 19.63 1.50
C ARG A 380 -12.89 18.36 0.78
N ASN A 381 -11.63 18.32 0.37
CA ASN A 381 -10.96 17.05 0.04
C ASN A 381 -10.56 16.37 1.35
N MET A 382 -10.53 15.04 1.42
CA MET A 382 -10.37 14.34 2.71
C MET A 382 -9.51 13.09 2.69
N ASP A 383 -8.95 12.77 3.87
CA ASP A 383 -8.14 11.60 4.15
C ASP A 383 -6.93 11.47 3.19
N PHE A 384 -6.03 12.46 3.27
CA PHE A 384 -4.76 12.48 2.54
C PHE A 384 -3.59 12.04 3.45
N ILE A 385 -2.80 11.09 2.98
CA ILE A 385 -1.53 10.69 3.60
C ILE A 385 -0.39 11.04 2.65
N ILE A 386 0.54 11.89 3.10
CA ILE A 386 1.72 12.32 2.35
C ILE A 386 2.95 11.93 3.18
N ARG A 387 3.62 10.84 2.83
CA ARG A 387 4.71 10.31 3.67
C ARG A 387 5.94 9.80 2.93
N ASN A 388 7.09 9.82 3.60
CA ASN A 388 8.39 9.37 3.07
C ASN A 388 8.88 10.09 1.78
N ASN A 389 8.24 11.19 1.37
CA ASN A 389 8.59 11.86 0.11
C ASN A 389 9.82 12.76 0.30
N THR A 390 10.62 12.91 -0.76
CA THR A 390 11.71 13.89 -0.82
C THR A 390 11.34 15.04 -1.74
N PHE A 391 11.47 16.26 -1.25
CA PHE A 391 11.34 17.50 -2.01
C PHE A 391 12.69 18.22 -1.94
N THR A 392 13.43 18.32 -3.05
CA THR A 392 14.75 18.97 -3.07
C THR A 392 14.93 19.98 -4.21
N LYS A 393 15.53 21.15 -3.95
CA LYS A 393 15.74 22.23 -4.94
C LYS A 393 14.41 22.64 -5.61
N MET A 394 13.43 22.98 -4.77
CA MET A 394 12.06 23.32 -5.20
C MET A 394 11.91 24.83 -5.29
N GLY A 395 11.32 25.35 -6.37
CA GLY A 395 11.18 26.80 -6.59
C GLY A 395 10.21 27.49 -5.63
N GLY A 396 9.33 26.70 -5.02
CA GLY A 396 8.55 27.10 -3.87
C GLY A 396 8.38 25.94 -2.89
N SER A 397 7.16 25.73 -2.40
CA SER A 397 6.88 24.85 -1.26
C SER A 397 6.85 23.36 -1.62
N GLY A 398 7.17 22.50 -0.65
CA GLY A 398 7.07 21.04 -0.83
C GLY A 398 5.61 20.59 -0.91
N VAL A 399 4.83 20.83 0.14
CA VAL A 399 3.39 20.47 0.23
C VAL A 399 2.54 21.71 0.51
N ILE A 400 1.43 21.86 -0.22
CA ILE A 400 0.43 22.91 -0.01
C ILE A 400 -0.96 22.26 0.12
N LEU A 401 -1.63 22.48 1.25
CA LEU A 401 -2.97 21.94 1.50
C LEU A 401 -3.99 23.08 1.62
N SER A 402 -5.06 23.01 0.83
CA SER A 402 -6.15 23.99 0.81
C SER A 402 -7.48 23.29 0.96
N LYS A 403 -8.24 23.67 2.00
CA LYS A 403 -9.56 23.13 2.31
C LYS A 403 -9.58 21.59 2.40
N MET A 404 -8.69 21.04 3.23
CA MET A 404 -8.67 19.63 3.58
C MET A 404 -9.51 19.35 4.84
N PHE A 405 -10.09 18.16 4.92
CA PHE A 405 -10.64 17.55 6.15
C PHE A 405 -9.88 16.24 6.40
N ASN A 406 -9.06 16.17 7.45
CA ASN A 406 -8.06 15.11 7.68
C ASN A 406 -6.92 15.10 6.64
N ALA A 407 -5.72 15.49 7.09
CA ALA A 407 -4.47 15.17 6.38
C ALA A 407 -3.34 14.81 7.36
N LEU A 408 -2.51 13.85 6.97
CA LEU A 408 -1.30 13.44 7.69
C LEU A 408 -0.08 13.63 6.77
N VAL A 409 0.87 14.48 7.19
CA VAL A 409 2.12 14.74 6.48
C VAL A 409 3.27 14.24 7.35
N ASP A 410 3.82 13.07 7.00
CA ASP A 410 4.60 12.22 7.91
C ASP A 410 5.98 11.84 7.34
N ASN A 411 7.06 12.12 8.08
CA ASN A 411 8.43 11.69 7.74
C ASN A 411 8.94 12.15 6.34
N ASN A 412 8.50 13.30 5.84
CA ASN A 412 9.00 13.86 4.56
C ASN A 412 10.29 14.68 4.73
N ASP A 413 11.08 14.76 3.65
CA ASP A 413 12.30 15.57 3.55
C ASP A 413 12.06 16.81 2.67
N PHE A 414 12.29 18.01 3.22
CA PHE A 414 12.16 19.30 2.54
C PHE A 414 13.51 20.01 2.49
N ASP A 415 14.34 19.71 1.49
CA ASP A 415 15.67 20.28 1.31
C ASP A 415 15.65 21.42 0.28
N ARG A 416 15.94 22.66 0.70
CA ARG A 416 15.99 23.83 -0.21
C ARG A 416 14.67 23.98 -0.99
N THR A 417 13.56 24.08 -0.24
CA THR A 417 12.31 24.67 -0.73
C THR A 417 12.45 26.19 -0.86
N GLY A 418 11.75 26.78 -1.83
CA GLY A 418 11.93 28.16 -2.27
C GLY A 418 13.31 28.48 -2.88
N TYR A 419 14.08 27.47 -3.26
CA TYR A 419 15.38 27.58 -3.93
C TYR A 419 15.29 28.29 -5.27
N SER A 420 16.29 29.11 -5.60
CA SER A 420 16.44 29.74 -6.92
C SER A 420 17.88 30.18 -7.13
N THR A 421 18.33 30.23 -8.39
CA THR A 421 19.66 30.74 -8.77
C THR A 421 19.57 31.62 -10.00
N ALA A 422 20.59 32.45 -10.24
CA ALA A 422 20.66 33.28 -11.45
C ALA A 422 20.72 32.46 -12.76
N SER A 423 21.09 31.18 -12.67
CA SER A 423 21.06 30.19 -13.75
C SER A 423 19.69 29.51 -13.94
N GLU A 424 18.81 29.58 -12.93
CA GLU A 424 17.53 28.86 -12.89
C GLU A 424 16.34 29.81 -12.65
N PRO A 425 16.15 30.85 -13.48
CA PRO A 425 15.17 31.93 -13.25
C PRO A 425 13.69 31.50 -13.36
N ARG A 426 13.40 30.20 -13.52
CA ARG A 426 12.04 29.65 -13.55
C ARG A 426 11.59 29.00 -12.23
N LEU A 427 12.43 29.13 -11.19
CA LEU A 427 12.13 28.77 -9.81
C LEU A 427 11.68 30.02 -9.03
N ALA A 428 10.51 29.95 -8.36
CA ALA A 428 9.81 31.10 -7.81
C ALA A 428 10.46 31.84 -6.62
N ALA A 429 11.57 31.34 -6.09
CA ALA A 429 12.34 31.96 -5.00
C ALA A 429 11.54 32.24 -3.70
N ARG A 430 10.49 31.45 -3.41
CA ARG A 430 9.64 31.60 -2.22
C ARG A 430 8.90 30.31 -1.87
N GLY A 431 9.21 29.70 -0.73
CA GLY A 431 8.44 28.54 -0.28
C GLY A 431 8.87 27.96 1.06
N SER A 432 7.90 27.38 1.77
CA SER A 432 8.07 26.65 3.03
C SER A 432 8.29 25.15 2.78
N GLY A 433 8.62 24.34 3.79
CA GLY A 433 8.55 22.87 3.65
C GLY A 433 7.12 22.42 3.35
N MET A 434 6.19 22.74 4.26
CA MET A 434 4.75 22.65 3.99
C MET A 434 3.92 23.77 4.62
N TRP A 435 2.70 23.95 4.10
CA TRP A 435 1.69 24.83 4.72
C TRP A 435 0.24 24.42 4.44
N VAL A 436 -0.66 24.92 5.29
CA VAL A 436 -2.10 24.60 5.30
C VAL A 436 -2.92 25.88 5.38
N PHE A 437 -3.97 26.00 4.54
CA PHE A 437 -4.96 27.09 4.63
C PHE A 437 -6.40 26.57 4.56
N LYS A 438 -7.27 27.18 5.38
CA LYS A 438 -8.66 26.74 5.61
C LYS A 438 -8.83 25.23 5.82
N CYS A 439 -7.90 24.53 6.47
CA CYS A 439 -7.95 23.08 6.70
C CYS A 439 -8.51 22.71 8.08
N ILE A 440 -9.07 21.50 8.22
CA ILE A 440 -9.57 20.93 9.47
C ILE A 440 -8.88 19.58 9.72
N ASN A 441 -8.36 19.38 10.92
CA ASN A 441 -7.63 18.18 11.35
C ASN A 441 -6.39 17.90 10.48
N VAL A 442 -5.26 18.56 10.76
CA VAL A 442 -3.99 18.23 10.08
C VAL A 442 -2.89 17.96 11.11
N ILE A 443 -2.17 16.87 10.90
CA ILE A 443 -0.92 16.58 11.62
C ILE A 443 0.24 16.60 10.64
N GLY A 444 1.26 17.37 10.97
CA GLY A 444 2.56 17.32 10.33
C GLY A 444 3.60 16.82 11.32
N GLN A 445 4.22 15.66 11.07
CA GLN A 445 5.15 15.04 12.00
C GLN A 445 6.36 14.33 11.37
N TYR A 446 7.46 14.24 12.13
CA TYR A 446 8.74 13.62 11.71
C TYR A 446 9.36 14.22 10.42
N ASN A 447 8.83 15.34 9.94
CA ASN A 447 9.32 16.01 8.74
C ASN A 447 10.61 16.76 9.06
N ARG A 448 11.47 16.85 8.05
CA ARG A 448 12.83 17.39 8.19
C ARG A 448 13.04 18.46 7.12
N SER A 449 13.09 19.72 7.56
CA SER A 449 13.23 20.89 6.68
C SER A 449 14.63 21.47 6.78
N TYR A 450 15.33 21.52 5.66
CA TYR A 450 16.72 21.99 5.58
C TYR A 450 16.83 23.15 4.61
N SER A 451 17.48 24.24 5.02
CA SER A 451 17.87 25.33 4.12
C SER A 451 16.72 25.92 3.31
N VAL A 452 15.56 26.17 3.95
CA VAL A 452 14.37 26.77 3.33
C VAL A 452 14.60 28.25 2.96
N ARG A 453 14.17 28.70 1.77
CA ARG A 453 14.53 30.01 1.18
C ARG A 453 13.33 30.83 0.71
N GLY A 454 13.44 32.15 0.78
CA GLY A 454 12.58 33.08 0.07
C GLY A 454 12.42 34.44 0.72
N SER A 455 11.90 35.40 -0.04
CA SER A 455 11.69 36.79 0.41
C SER A 455 10.47 36.99 1.33
N GLY A 456 9.56 36.02 1.39
CA GLY A 456 8.38 36.01 2.30
C GLY A 456 8.08 34.58 2.76
N ASP A 457 7.31 34.43 3.84
CA ASP A 457 6.95 33.14 4.48
C ASP A 457 8.23 32.28 4.67
N SER A 458 8.37 31.13 4.01
CA SER A 458 9.60 30.30 3.94
C SER A 458 10.09 29.76 5.29
N TYR A 459 9.16 29.21 6.07
CA TYR A 459 9.40 28.49 7.32
C TYR A 459 9.57 26.98 7.03
N GLY A 460 10.10 26.21 7.98
CA GLY A 460 10.10 24.75 7.87
C GLY A 460 8.68 24.22 7.62
N MET A 461 7.74 24.65 8.47
CA MET A 461 6.30 24.41 8.30
C MET A 461 5.55 25.64 8.82
N HIS A 462 4.46 26.06 8.16
CA HIS A 462 3.61 27.15 8.68
C HIS A 462 2.11 26.87 8.64
N ILE A 463 1.36 27.65 9.40
CA ILE A 463 -0.11 27.63 9.45
C ILE A 463 -0.60 28.96 8.87
N ASP A 464 -1.18 28.92 7.67
CA ASP A 464 -1.82 30.08 7.01
C ASP A 464 -3.18 30.33 7.70
N PHE A 465 -4.14 31.04 7.10
CA PHE A 465 -5.38 31.41 7.79
C PHE A 465 -6.54 30.40 7.70
N GLY A 466 -7.45 30.49 8.67
CA GLY A 466 -8.77 29.84 8.65
C GLY A 466 -8.80 28.37 9.05
N ASN A 467 -7.76 27.85 9.71
CA ASN A 467 -7.60 26.43 10.02
C ASN A 467 -8.10 26.04 11.43
N LYS A 468 -8.46 24.76 11.61
CA LYS A 468 -8.84 24.20 12.92
C LYS A 468 -8.20 22.84 13.20
N ASN A 469 -7.74 22.63 14.44
CA ASN A 469 -7.09 21.39 14.91
C ASN A 469 -5.83 21.07 14.08
N ILE A 470 -4.82 21.95 14.12
CA ILE A 470 -3.56 21.78 13.37
C ILE A 470 -2.41 21.56 14.33
N ILE A 471 -1.73 20.41 14.26
CA ILE A 471 -0.61 20.07 15.15
C ILE A 471 0.63 19.76 14.32
N TYR A 472 1.67 20.57 14.51
CA TYR A 472 3.02 20.27 14.03
C TYR A 472 3.85 19.76 15.20
N GLN A 473 4.15 18.46 15.17
CA GLN A 473 4.84 17.76 16.25
C GLN A 473 6.02 16.93 15.76
N TYR A 474 7.09 16.83 16.54
CA TYR A 474 8.22 15.94 16.21
C TYR A 474 8.95 16.28 14.90
N ASN A 475 8.94 17.54 14.45
CA ASN A 475 9.63 17.98 13.22
C ASN A 475 10.99 18.64 13.54
N TYR A 476 11.90 18.60 12.56
CA TYR A 476 13.19 19.28 12.58
C TYR A 476 13.24 20.39 11.52
N SER A 477 13.66 21.59 11.90
CA SER A 477 13.97 22.68 10.97
C SER A 477 15.40 23.21 11.17
N GLU A 478 16.11 23.43 10.07
CA GLU A 478 17.47 23.96 10.07
C GLU A 478 17.68 24.99 8.96
N ASP A 479 18.26 26.14 9.30
CA ASP A 479 18.58 27.24 8.39
C ASP A 479 17.37 27.61 7.51
N SER A 480 16.17 27.80 8.06
CA SER A 480 15.02 28.36 7.33
C SER A 480 15.09 29.88 7.32
N GLU A 481 14.90 30.54 6.17
CA GLU A 481 14.96 32.02 6.11
C GLU A 481 13.82 32.69 6.88
N GLY A 482 12.61 32.12 6.83
CA GLY A 482 11.41 32.67 7.46
C GLY A 482 11.45 32.69 8.97
N GLY A 483 11.74 31.54 9.59
CA GLY A 483 11.60 31.36 11.04
C GLY A 483 11.19 29.96 11.43
N PHE A 484 10.76 29.81 12.69
CA PHE A 484 10.30 28.55 13.26
C PHE A 484 8.77 28.44 13.35
N VAL A 485 8.10 29.31 14.11
CA VAL A 485 6.63 29.33 14.21
C VAL A 485 6.04 30.47 13.39
N GLU A 486 5.15 30.14 12.45
CA GLU A 486 4.30 31.08 11.71
C GLU A 486 2.83 30.60 11.77
N VAL A 487 1.97 31.46 12.30
CA VAL A 487 0.52 31.26 12.43
C VAL A 487 -0.17 32.56 11.97
N LEU A 488 -0.93 32.51 10.87
CA LEU A 488 -1.68 33.66 10.38
C LEU A 488 -3.07 33.73 11.05
N GLY A 489 -4.04 34.48 10.53
CA GLY A 489 -5.30 34.80 11.22
C GLY A 489 -6.38 33.71 11.18
N ASP A 490 -7.48 33.89 11.90
CA ASP A 490 -8.68 33.02 11.84
C ASP A 490 -8.40 31.51 12.10
N ASN A 491 -7.33 31.19 12.83
CA ASN A 491 -7.03 29.82 13.27
C ASN A 491 -7.54 29.57 14.69
N HIS A 492 -7.86 28.32 15.02
CA HIS A 492 -8.26 27.92 16.37
C HIS A 492 -7.86 26.47 16.69
N ASN A 493 -7.38 26.22 17.91
CA ASN A 493 -6.74 24.98 18.37
C ASN A 493 -5.57 24.57 17.46
N VAL A 494 -4.45 25.29 17.58
CA VAL A 494 -3.25 25.07 16.75
C VAL A 494 -1.99 24.98 17.60
N ALA A 495 -1.09 24.03 17.28
CA ALA A 495 0.02 23.66 18.15
C ALA A 495 1.34 23.41 17.41
N TYR A 496 2.43 23.96 17.95
CA TYR A 496 3.81 23.52 17.67
C TYR A 496 4.35 22.87 18.95
N ARG A 497 4.56 21.55 18.94
CA ARG A 497 5.03 20.79 20.12
C ARG A 497 6.17 19.82 19.85
N TYR A 498 7.13 19.71 20.77
CA TYR A 498 8.23 18.75 20.64
C TYR A 498 8.95 18.82 19.28
N ASN A 499 9.18 20.03 18.74
CA ASN A 499 9.97 20.25 17.53
C ASN A 499 11.37 20.78 17.90
N VAL A 500 12.35 20.58 17.00
CA VAL A 500 13.71 21.12 17.12
C VAL A 500 13.98 22.10 15.97
N SER A 501 14.31 23.34 16.32
CA SER A 501 14.61 24.44 15.39
C SER A 501 16.06 24.89 15.57
N VAL A 502 16.76 25.08 14.45
CA VAL A 502 18.20 25.38 14.42
C VAL A 502 18.48 26.50 13.42
N ASN A 503 18.91 27.67 13.91
CA ASN A 503 19.31 28.82 13.09
C ASN A 503 18.25 29.37 12.12
N ASP A 504 16.98 29.04 12.34
CA ASP A 504 15.86 29.59 11.57
C ASP A 504 15.70 31.12 11.77
N GLY A 505 15.06 31.80 10.82
CA GLY A 505 14.69 33.21 10.89
C GLY A 505 15.81 34.19 10.54
N PHE A 506 16.75 33.80 9.68
CA PHE A 506 17.90 34.64 9.29
C PHE A 506 17.67 35.59 8.09
N ARG A 507 16.43 35.71 7.58
CA ARG A 507 16.08 36.63 6.48
C ARG A 507 16.54 38.07 6.77
N SER A 508 17.14 38.71 5.77
CA SER A 508 17.71 40.06 5.86
C SER A 508 16.69 41.20 5.98
N THR A 509 15.41 40.93 5.69
CA THR A 509 14.26 41.81 5.97
C THR A 509 13.52 41.41 7.26
N HIS A 510 14.22 40.73 8.17
CA HIS A 510 13.74 40.01 9.34
C HIS A 510 12.93 38.74 9.02
N GLY A 511 13.18 37.70 9.83
CA GLY A 511 12.32 36.53 10.04
C GLY A 511 11.95 36.44 11.52
N SER A 512 11.18 35.44 11.95
CA SER A 512 10.64 35.39 13.32
C SER A 512 10.93 34.06 14.03
N THR A 513 11.22 34.15 15.34
CA THR A 513 11.28 32.97 16.21
C THR A 513 9.87 32.42 16.43
N ILE A 514 8.94 33.33 16.77
CA ILE A 514 7.50 33.07 16.80
C ILE A 514 6.80 34.27 16.17
N TRP A 515 5.92 33.99 15.19
CA TRP A 515 4.99 34.94 14.60
C TRP A 515 3.56 34.41 14.72
N THR A 516 2.71 35.14 15.44
CA THR A 516 1.25 35.06 15.28
C THR A 516 0.75 36.36 14.65
N SER A 517 -0.18 36.28 13.71
CA SER A 517 -0.76 37.47 13.06
C SER A 517 -2.25 37.33 12.81
N GLY A 518 -2.93 38.47 12.64
CA GLY A 518 -4.34 38.49 12.21
C GLY A 518 -4.54 38.42 10.70
N TYR A 519 -3.52 38.09 9.91
CA TYR A 519 -3.60 38.20 8.45
C TYR A 519 -4.54 37.15 7.85
N VAL A 520 -5.55 37.61 7.11
CA VAL A 520 -6.57 36.78 6.43
C VAL A 520 -6.76 37.20 4.97
N GLY A 521 -5.67 37.67 4.33
CA GLY A 521 -5.68 38.25 2.98
C GLY A 521 -5.69 39.79 2.97
N THR A 522 -5.02 40.39 1.97
CA THR A 522 -4.68 41.82 1.89
C THR A 522 -5.86 42.80 2.02
N ASP A 523 -7.04 42.46 1.49
CA ASP A 523 -8.21 43.35 1.45
C ASP A 523 -9.19 43.15 2.63
N ASN A 524 -8.87 42.22 3.55
CA ASN A 524 -9.73 41.87 4.67
C ASN A 524 -9.28 42.54 5.98
N PRO A 525 -10.21 42.84 6.92
CA PRO A 525 -9.82 43.26 8.27
C PRO A 525 -9.09 42.13 8.99
N PRO A 526 -8.09 42.41 9.85
CA PRO A 526 -7.41 41.37 10.60
C PRO A 526 -8.37 40.59 11.50
N ILE A 527 -8.23 39.27 11.52
CA ILE A 527 -8.93 38.35 12.43
C ILE A 527 -7.86 37.62 13.22
N PRO A 528 -7.73 37.84 14.54
CA PRO A 528 -6.74 37.15 15.35
C PRO A 528 -6.98 35.64 15.35
N SER A 529 -5.93 34.87 15.62
CA SER A 529 -6.04 33.42 15.89
C SER A 529 -6.16 33.16 17.38
N ASP A 530 -6.88 32.10 17.73
CA ASP A 530 -7.27 31.70 19.08
C ASP A 530 -6.70 30.31 19.42
N GLU A 531 -6.65 29.95 20.71
CA GLU A 531 -6.11 28.67 21.19
C GLU A 531 -4.76 28.30 20.51
N VAL A 532 -3.78 29.23 20.54
CA VAL A 532 -2.46 29.06 19.90
C VAL A 532 -1.42 28.55 20.90
N TYR A 533 -0.88 27.36 20.67
CA TYR A 533 0.06 26.69 21.57
C TYR A 533 1.47 26.53 20.96
N VAL A 534 2.51 26.94 21.71
CA VAL A 534 3.92 26.69 21.36
C VAL A 534 4.61 26.14 22.59
N TYR A 535 4.85 24.83 22.65
CA TYR A 535 5.37 24.21 23.88
C TYR A 535 6.33 23.05 23.68
N ASN A 536 7.20 22.82 24.68
CA ASN A 536 8.18 21.73 24.65
C ASN A 536 9.03 21.70 23.36
N ASN A 537 9.27 22.83 22.70
CA ASN A 537 10.17 22.90 21.55
C ASN A 537 11.60 23.24 22.01
N THR A 538 12.60 22.83 21.24
CA THR A 538 13.99 23.27 21.41
C THR A 538 14.37 24.20 20.27
N ILE A 539 14.48 25.50 20.57
CA ILE A 539 14.89 26.55 19.63
C ILE A 539 16.33 26.94 19.92
N TYR A 540 17.21 26.72 18.96
CA TYR A 540 18.64 26.98 19.10
C TYR A 540 19.19 27.90 18.01
N LEU A 541 20.03 28.84 18.45
CA LEU A 541 20.63 29.87 17.64
C LEU A 541 22.13 29.95 17.99
N ASP A 542 23.00 29.73 17.00
CA ASP A 542 24.44 30.07 17.05
C ASP A 542 24.90 30.95 15.87
N ALA A 543 24.03 31.14 14.88
CA ALA A 543 24.18 32.16 13.86
C ALA A 543 24.12 33.59 14.44
N ASN A 544 24.65 34.53 13.65
CA ASN A 544 24.65 35.96 14.00
C ASN A 544 23.38 36.68 13.50
N ASN A 545 22.27 35.94 13.34
CA ASN A 545 20.99 36.47 12.89
C ASN A 545 20.17 37.06 14.04
N ALA A 546 19.10 37.76 13.68
CA ALA A 546 18.30 38.56 14.60
C ALA A 546 16.78 38.35 14.38
N PRO A 547 16.27 37.11 14.57
CA PRO A 547 14.86 36.81 14.35
C PRO A 547 13.97 37.50 15.40
N ASP A 548 12.84 38.07 14.98
CA ASP A 548 11.91 38.81 15.85
C ASP A 548 11.00 37.88 16.69
N PHE A 549 10.29 38.47 17.65
CA PHE A 549 9.04 37.91 18.20
C PHE A 549 7.89 38.89 17.87
N SER A 550 6.79 38.41 17.29
CA SER A 550 5.61 39.22 17.02
C SER A 550 4.34 38.41 17.31
N LEU A 551 3.53 38.85 18.27
CA LEU A 551 2.36 38.14 18.79
C LEU A 551 1.09 38.99 18.62
N PHE A 552 0.26 38.63 17.65
CA PHE A 552 -1.09 39.15 17.45
C PHE A 552 -2.07 37.97 17.34
N SER A 553 -2.81 37.73 18.41
CA SER A 553 -3.72 36.59 18.60
C SER A 553 -4.69 36.87 19.77
N GLU A 554 -5.67 35.99 20.00
CA GLU A 554 -6.46 35.94 21.24
C GLU A 554 -5.70 35.08 22.26
N ASP A 555 -6.20 33.91 22.65
CA ASP A 555 -5.54 33.05 23.63
C ASP A 555 -4.24 32.45 23.05
N THR A 556 -3.13 32.59 23.77
CA THR A 556 -1.77 32.21 23.32
C THR A 556 -0.92 31.69 24.46
N TYR A 557 -0.37 30.49 24.28
CA TYR A 557 0.20 29.67 25.35
C TYR A 557 1.60 29.17 25.00
N ILE A 558 2.60 29.69 25.72
CA ILE A 558 4.03 29.41 25.49
C ILE A 558 4.64 28.77 26.74
N TYR A 559 4.78 27.44 26.73
CA TYR A 559 5.18 26.64 27.89
C TYR A 559 6.39 25.75 27.62
N ASN A 560 7.24 25.52 28.62
CA ASN A 560 8.26 24.44 28.58
C ASN A 560 9.21 24.45 27.37
N ASN A 561 9.39 25.56 26.64
CA ASN A 561 10.33 25.59 25.51
C ASN A 561 11.77 25.85 26.01
N ILE A 562 12.77 25.34 25.30
CA ILE A 562 14.16 25.81 25.42
C ILE A 562 14.42 26.86 24.35
N PHE A 563 14.82 28.07 24.77
CA PHE A 563 15.36 29.11 23.89
C PHE A 563 16.84 29.36 24.20
N VAL A 564 17.70 29.22 23.19
CA VAL A 564 19.16 29.40 23.32
C VAL A 564 19.72 30.27 22.19
N GLN A 565 20.41 31.37 22.53
CA GLN A 565 21.17 32.20 21.58
C GLN A 565 22.64 32.32 22.03
N THR A 566 23.53 31.59 21.36
CA THR A 566 24.98 31.51 21.64
C THR A 566 25.86 32.21 20.60
N GLY A 567 25.30 32.60 19.46
CA GLY A 567 25.95 33.44 18.46
C GLY A 567 26.04 34.90 18.89
N ASN A 568 26.54 35.76 18.00
CA ASN A 568 26.63 37.21 18.25
C ASN A 568 25.34 37.96 17.86
N GLY A 569 24.29 37.23 17.48
CA GLY A 569 22.97 37.76 17.15
C GLY A 569 22.11 38.04 18.37
N VAL A 570 20.81 38.26 18.16
CA VAL A 570 19.82 38.46 19.24
C VAL A 570 18.52 37.73 18.90
N MET A 571 17.99 36.95 19.83
CA MET A 571 16.66 36.35 19.65
C MET A 571 15.61 37.36 20.14
N GLY A 572 14.85 37.92 19.20
CA GLY A 572 13.95 39.05 19.37
C GLY A 572 14.61 40.41 19.11
N GLU A 573 15.03 40.75 17.88
CA GLU A 573 15.50 42.13 17.62
C GLU A 573 14.39 43.14 17.93
N LYS A 574 13.17 42.83 17.47
CA LYS A 574 11.90 43.37 17.92
C LYS A 574 11.16 42.34 18.77
N VAL A 575 10.35 42.85 19.69
CA VAL A 575 9.33 42.10 20.44
C VAL A 575 8.06 42.91 20.37
N GLU A 576 7.07 42.40 19.64
CA GLU A 576 5.76 43.03 19.44
C GLU A 576 4.69 42.11 20.04
N ILE A 577 3.78 42.69 20.83
CA ILE A 577 2.75 41.95 21.58
C ILE A 577 1.47 42.81 21.57
N ASP A 578 0.43 42.31 20.91
CA ASP A 578 -0.86 42.97 20.73
C ASP A 578 -1.98 41.92 20.80
N ILE A 579 -2.31 41.51 22.03
CA ILE A 579 -3.30 40.46 22.30
C ILE A 579 -4.72 41.04 22.20
N GLN A 580 -5.52 40.43 21.33
CA GLN A 580 -6.83 40.93 20.94
C GLN A 580 -7.96 40.44 21.86
N ASN A 581 -9.13 41.06 21.75
CA ASN A 581 -10.41 40.63 22.35
C ASN A 581 -10.44 40.35 23.87
N ASN A 582 -9.40 40.75 24.61
CA ASN A 582 -9.13 40.43 26.01
C ASN A 582 -8.74 38.95 26.26
N GLY A 583 -8.18 38.28 25.25
CA GLY A 583 -7.59 36.94 25.38
C GLY A 583 -6.35 36.90 26.29
N GLU A 584 -5.91 35.69 26.61
CA GLU A 584 -4.87 35.40 27.58
C GLU A 584 -3.53 35.02 26.91
N LEU A 585 -2.49 35.83 27.12
CA LEU A 585 -1.12 35.45 26.83
C LEU A 585 -0.45 34.88 28.09
N ILE A 586 -0.14 33.58 28.08
CA ILE A 586 0.72 32.96 29.08
C ILE A 586 2.06 32.61 28.43
N VAL A 587 3.15 33.15 28.99
CA VAL A 587 4.51 32.66 28.79
C VAL A 587 5.01 32.23 30.15
N ASP A 588 5.24 30.93 30.37
CA ASP A 588 5.54 30.39 31.70
C ASP A 588 6.37 29.10 31.63
N ASN A 589 7.32 28.94 32.55
CA ASN A 589 8.16 27.76 32.74
C ASN A 589 9.01 27.38 31.50
N ASN A 590 9.44 28.39 30.72
CA ASN A 590 10.38 28.22 29.61
C ASN A 590 11.83 28.35 30.12
N PHE A 591 12.79 27.74 29.42
CA PHE A 591 14.22 27.90 29.69
C PHE A 591 14.83 28.93 28.74
N PHE A 592 15.56 29.91 29.29
CA PHE A 592 16.23 30.95 28.50
C PHE A 592 17.74 30.99 28.77
N LYS A 593 18.54 31.05 27.69
CA LYS A 593 20.00 31.22 27.78
C LYS A 593 20.58 32.04 26.63
N GLY A 594 21.33 33.08 26.97
CA GLY A 594 22.11 33.87 26.02
C GLY A 594 21.45 35.20 25.66
N ASN A 595 21.70 35.70 24.44
CA ASN A 595 21.22 37.02 24.03
C ASN A 595 19.77 36.97 23.50
N ILE A 596 18.82 36.94 24.42
CA ILE A 596 17.37 36.87 24.15
C ILE A 596 16.74 38.15 24.71
N ASN A 597 15.83 38.77 23.97
CA ASN A 597 15.30 40.08 24.32
C ASN A 597 14.44 40.04 25.59
N THR A 598 14.82 40.86 26.58
CA THR A 598 14.19 40.90 27.90
C THR A 598 12.72 41.29 27.87
N ALA A 599 12.24 41.98 26.82
CA ALA A 599 10.82 42.28 26.68
C ALA A 599 9.95 41.03 26.51
N PHE A 600 10.50 39.95 25.92
CA PHE A 600 9.87 38.64 25.85
C PHE A 600 10.16 37.81 27.12
N THR A 601 11.43 37.72 27.53
CA THR A 601 11.79 36.85 28.67
C THR A 601 11.28 37.36 30.03
N SER A 602 10.84 38.62 30.16
CA SER A 602 10.25 39.15 31.41
C SER A 602 8.75 38.88 31.56
N LEU A 603 8.11 38.27 30.55
CA LEU A 603 6.73 37.78 30.65
C LEU A 603 6.69 36.55 31.58
N ASP A 604 7.71 35.70 31.47
CA ASP A 604 7.84 34.43 32.19
C ASP A 604 8.40 34.65 33.60
N GLN A 605 7.54 34.43 34.60
CA GLN A 605 7.89 34.61 36.03
C GLN A 605 8.41 33.33 36.69
N SER A 606 8.36 32.17 36.01
CA SER A 606 8.95 30.91 36.46
C SER A 606 10.16 30.45 35.63
N ALA A 607 10.58 31.27 34.67
CA ALA A 607 11.69 31.12 33.75
C ALA A 607 12.91 30.37 34.33
N LEU A 608 13.23 29.23 33.71
CA LEU A 608 14.41 28.43 34.04
C LEU A 608 15.68 29.05 33.44
N SER A 609 16.80 28.91 34.16
CA SER A 609 18.11 29.42 33.74
C SER A 609 19.25 28.49 34.16
N GLY A 610 20.37 28.54 33.42
CA GLY A 610 21.52 27.68 33.66
C GLY A 610 22.12 27.15 32.35
N ASN A 611 22.17 25.83 32.18
CA ASN A 611 22.65 25.18 30.95
C ASN A 611 21.78 23.96 30.62
N PRO A 612 21.12 23.91 29.44
CA PRO A 612 20.29 22.77 29.05
C PRO A 612 21.13 21.55 28.67
N SER A 613 22.45 21.70 28.60
CA SER A 613 23.43 20.61 28.55
C SER A 613 23.15 19.62 27.41
N PHE A 614 23.05 20.15 26.19
CA PHE A 614 22.86 19.35 24.99
C PHE A 614 24.07 18.46 24.66
N VAL A 615 23.81 17.34 23.98
CA VAL A 615 24.81 16.34 23.54
C VAL A 615 25.87 16.96 22.64
N ASN A 616 25.45 17.73 21.62
CA ASN A 616 26.33 18.42 20.68
C ASN A 616 25.64 19.66 20.07
N ALA A 617 25.47 20.70 20.90
CA ALA A 617 24.87 21.98 20.49
C ALA A 617 25.57 22.57 19.24
N GLY A 618 24.78 23.05 18.27
CA GLY A 618 25.30 23.54 16.97
C GLY A 618 25.51 22.43 15.93
N ALA A 619 25.00 21.23 16.18
CA ALA A 619 24.95 20.18 15.15
C ALA A 619 23.97 20.57 14.04
N LYS A 620 24.36 20.30 12.79
CA LYS A 620 23.45 20.27 11.64
C LYS A 620 22.77 18.92 11.52
N ASN A 621 21.99 18.60 12.55
CA ASN A 621 21.10 17.43 12.71
C ASN A 621 20.37 17.53 14.06
N ILE A 622 19.37 16.68 14.24
CA ILE A 622 18.55 16.66 15.45
C ILE A 622 19.30 16.09 16.67
N GLU A 623 20.13 15.07 16.49
CA GLU A 623 20.75 14.32 17.58
C GLU A 623 21.68 15.17 18.47
N GLY A 624 22.18 16.31 17.95
CA GLY A 624 22.94 17.27 18.75
C GLY A 624 22.13 17.97 19.85
N TYR A 625 20.80 17.94 19.79
CA TYR A 625 19.88 18.67 20.68
C TYR A 625 19.20 17.79 21.73
N GLN A 626 19.56 16.52 21.81
CA GLN A 626 19.31 15.70 23.00
C GLN A 626 20.01 16.30 24.22
N ILE A 627 19.46 16.15 25.42
CA ILE A 627 20.04 16.64 26.68
C ILE A 627 20.86 15.55 27.39
N TYR A 628 21.63 15.92 28.41
CA TYR A 628 22.32 14.98 29.31
C TYR A 628 21.58 14.78 30.64
N GLU A 629 21.78 13.59 31.24
CA GLU A 629 21.41 13.26 32.61
C GLU A 629 21.83 14.37 33.60
N GLY A 630 20.93 14.78 34.49
CA GLY A 630 21.18 15.84 35.47
C GLY A 630 21.22 17.27 34.91
N SER A 631 20.77 17.49 33.67
CA SER A 631 20.54 18.83 33.13
C SER A 631 19.41 19.56 33.88
N VAL A 632 19.48 20.90 33.95
CA VAL A 632 18.53 21.73 34.73
C VAL A 632 17.12 21.82 34.13
N VAL A 633 16.89 21.17 32.98
CA VAL A 633 15.59 21.07 32.30
C VAL A 633 14.91 19.70 32.51
N VAL A 634 15.60 18.74 33.15
CA VAL A 634 15.06 17.40 33.46
C VAL A 634 14.09 17.50 34.65
N ASP A 635 12.93 16.82 34.55
CA ASP A 635 11.81 16.87 35.52
C ASP A 635 11.29 18.29 35.83
N ALA A 636 11.65 19.29 35.01
CA ALA A 636 11.48 20.71 35.33
C ALA A 636 10.34 21.39 34.56
N GLY A 637 9.59 20.65 33.75
CA GLY A 637 8.44 21.13 32.99
C GLY A 637 7.20 21.34 33.85
N LYS A 638 6.26 22.11 33.31
CA LYS A 638 4.95 22.39 33.88
C LYS A 638 3.87 21.58 33.17
N ILE A 639 2.94 21.01 33.94
CA ILE A 639 1.68 20.43 33.41
C ILE A 639 0.66 21.56 33.20
N PHE A 640 0.02 21.57 32.04
CA PHE A 640 -1.07 22.46 31.65
C PHE A 640 -2.05 21.68 30.73
N PRO A 641 -3.26 22.18 30.43
CA PRO A 641 -4.15 21.53 29.48
C PRO A 641 -3.56 21.58 28.06
N GLU A 642 -3.09 20.44 27.54
CA GLU A 642 -2.62 20.36 26.15
C GLU A 642 -3.79 20.51 25.15
N PRO A 643 -3.54 21.08 23.96
CA PRO A 643 -4.48 21.04 22.83
C PRO A 643 -4.82 19.60 22.46
N THR A 644 -6.11 19.27 22.49
CA THR A 644 -6.61 17.95 22.13
C THR A 644 -6.79 17.83 20.61
N PHE A 645 -6.54 16.63 20.06
CA PHE A 645 -6.78 16.33 18.66
C PHE A 645 -8.05 15.46 18.47
N PRO A 646 -9.19 15.99 17.99
CA PRO A 646 -10.46 15.26 17.98
C PRO A 646 -10.51 13.99 17.13
N MET A 647 -9.57 13.83 16.19
CA MET A 647 -9.45 12.64 15.34
C MET A 647 -8.40 11.64 15.83
N ALA A 648 -7.84 11.81 17.04
CA ALA A 648 -6.95 10.81 17.65
C ALA A 648 -7.63 9.42 17.70
N GLY A 649 -6.85 8.38 17.43
CA GLY A 649 -7.33 6.99 17.35
C GLY A 649 -8.31 6.68 16.21
N GLN A 650 -8.45 7.55 15.20
CA GLN A 650 -9.47 7.42 14.13
C GLN A 650 -8.90 7.58 12.72
N GLY A 651 -9.42 6.79 11.78
CA GLY A 651 -9.14 6.95 10.34
C GLY A 651 -7.64 6.91 10.02
N ILE A 652 -7.14 7.92 9.29
CA ILE A 652 -5.71 8.07 8.97
C ILE A 652 -4.84 8.40 10.19
N PHE A 653 -5.46 8.75 11.34
CA PHE A 653 -4.81 9.09 12.61
C PHE A 653 -5.00 8.00 13.68
N LYS A 654 -5.30 6.76 13.28
CA LYS A 654 -5.48 5.61 14.19
C LYS A 654 -4.30 5.37 15.14
N ASP A 655 -3.10 5.77 14.76
CA ASP A 655 -1.86 5.57 15.53
C ASP A 655 -1.44 6.86 16.29
N ILE A 656 -2.36 7.82 16.47
CA ILE A 656 -2.11 9.12 17.14
C ILE A 656 -2.84 9.17 18.50
N SER A 657 -2.12 9.54 19.55
CA SER A 657 -2.64 9.79 20.91
C SER A 657 -3.37 11.14 21.05
N LEU A 658 -4.26 11.26 22.04
CA LEU A 658 -5.10 12.46 22.24
C LEU A 658 -4.29 13.72 22.61
N VAL A 659 -3.20 13.50 23.36
CA VAL A 659 -2.18 14.47 23.79
C VAL A 659 -0.80 13.96 23.35
N ALA A 660 0.29 14.69 23.63
CA ALA A 660 1.64 14.15 23.40
C ALA A 660 1.89 12.94 24.32
N SER A 661 2.20 11.79 23.71
CA SER A 661 2.57 10.54 24.38
C SER A 661 4.08 10.26 24.35
N HIS A 662 4.80 10.97 23.48
CA HIS A 662 6.22 10.81 23.22
C HIS A 662 6.84 12.16 22.83
N ASP A 663 8.17 12.22 22.77
CA ASP A 663 8.94 13.32 22.20
C ASP A 663 9.42 13.04 20.76
N ILE A 664 10.27 13.92 20.22
CA ILE A 664 10.80 13.82 18.86
C ILE A 664 11.79 12.66 18.64
N TYR A 665 12.40 12.13 19.71
CA TYR A 665 13.34 11.01 19.67
C TYR A 665 12.64 9.67 19.95
N GLY A 666 11.36 9.70 20.32
CA GLY A 666 10.58 8.53 20.74
C GLY A 666 10.75 8.15 22.20
N ASN A 667 11.21 9.06 23.07
CA ASN A 667 11.10 8.87 24.51
C ASN A 667 9.64 9.11 24.95
N GLU A 668 9.14 8.35 25.92
CA GLU A 668 7.78 8.53 26.47
C GLU A 668 7.57 9.93 27.07
N VAL A 669 6.35 10.45 26.97
CA VAL A 669 5.82 11.63 27.68
C VAL A 669 4.51 11.24 28.38
N ASP A 670 4.50 11.22 29.72
CA ASP A 670 3.28 11.08 30.53
C ASP A 670 3.06 12.33 31.40
N ILE A 671 2.37 13.31 30.82
CA ILE A 671 1.92 14.54 31.50
C ILE A 671 0.77 14.32 32.51
N THR A 672 0.19 13.12 32.58
CA THR A 672 -0.89 12.81 33.53
C THR A 672 -0.32 12.42 34.90
N THR A 673 0.80 11.69 34.88
CA THR A 673 1.46 11.19 36.10
C THR A 673 2.66 12.04 36.51
N TYR A 674 3.40 12.61 35.55
CA TYR A 674 4.72 13.20 35.78
C TYR A 674 4.88 14.61 35.21
N LEU A 675 5.85 15.36 35.74
CA LEU A 675 6.32 16.57 35.08
C LEU A 675 7.15 16.16 33.85
N PRO A 676 6.88 16.71 32.66
CA PRO A 676 7.79 16.52 31.52
C PRO A 676 9.09 17.28 31.76
N ASN A 677 10.07 17.08 30.89
CA ASN A 677 11.21 17.97 30.77
C ASN A 677 10.79 19.33 30.15
N VAL A 678 11.70 20.30 30.19
CA VAL A 678 11.62 21.51 29.35
C VAL A 678 12.44 21.29 28.08
N GLY A 679 11.86 21.61 26.93
CA GLY A 679 12.39 21.35 25.58
C GLY A 679 11.81 20.11 24.92
N ALA A 680 12.34 19.79 23.74
CA ALA A 680 11.88 18.69 22.88
C ALA A 680 12.49 17.31 23.20
N ASP A 681 13.24 17.18 24.31
CA ASP A 681 13.80 15.90 24.76
C ASP A 681 13.30 15.56 26.17
N ASN A 682 12.50 14.49 26.29
CA ASN A 682 11.99 13.97 27.56
C ASN A 682 12.87 12.84 28.14
N ASN A 683 14.03 12.55 27.54
CA ASN A 683 15.01 11.59 28.07
C ASN A 683 15.49 11.98 29.49
N TYR A 684 15.96 11.00 30.25
CA TYR A 684 16.42 11.13 31.65
C TYR A 684 15.39 11.64 32.66
N ASN A 685 14.10 11.71 32.31
CA ASN A 685 13.03 12.00 33.26
C ASN A 685 13.07 11.00 34.44
N ASN A 686 13.35 11.44 35.66
CA ASN A 686 13.61 10.56 36.82
C ASN A 686 12.33 10.06 37.50
N LYS A 687 11.20 10.10 36.78
CA LYS A 687 9.92 9.48 37.16
C LYS A 687 9.50 8.40 36.17
N ILE A 688 9.88 8.55 34.90
CA ILE A 688 9.83 7.51 33.89
C ILE A 688 11.05 6.60 34.09
N ASP A 689 10.84 5.47 34.77
CA ASP A 689 11.85 4.41 34.84
C ASP A 689 11.94 3.73 33.45
N PRO A 690 13.09 3.77 32.74
CA PRO A 690 13.22 3.19 31.40
C PRO A 690 13.25 1.65 31.39
N SER A 691 13.04 1.00 32.54
CA SER A 691 12.71 -0.42 32.66
C SER A 691 11.22 -0.68 32.96
N ILE A 692 10.42 0.37 33.16
CA ILE A 692 8.98 0.30 32.98
C ILE A 692 8.70 0.14 31.49
N ILE A 693 7.79 -0.77 31.20
CA ILE A 693 7.23 -0.99 29.88
C ILE A 693 5.90 -0.22 29.89
N GLN A 694 5.66 0.57 28.84
CA GLN A 694 4.54 1.52 28.80
C GLN A 694 3.52 1.12 27.75
N VAL A 695 2.42 1.86 27.68
CA VAL A 695 1.45 1.70 26.60
C VAL A 695 2.05 2.28 25.31
N GLU A 696 2.27 1.44 24.30
CA GLU A 696 2.58 1.87 22.93
C GLU A 696 1.29 2.06 22.11
N SER A 697 0.24 1.30 22.42
CA SER A 697 -1.10 1.45 21.85
C SER A 697 -2.15 0.72 22.68
N VAL A 698 -3.42 1.10 22.48
CA VAL A 698 -4.58 0.31 22.89
C VAL A 698 -5.39 -0.10 21.66
N SER A 699 -6.07 -1.24 21.75
CA SER A 699 -7.10 -1.64 20.81
C SER A 699 -8.31 -2.18 21.59
N ILE A 700 -9.51 -2.02 21.03
CA ILE A 700 -10.71 -2.65 21.58
C ILE A 700 -10.91 -4.00 20.89
N THR A 701 -11.27 -5.02 21.65
CA THR A 701 -11.81 -6.29 21.15
C THR A 701 -13.12 -6.65 21.88
N PRO A 702 -14.16 -7.15 21.20
CA PRO A 702 -14.27 -7.30 19.74
C PRO A 702 -14.43 -5.98 18.97
N GLN A 703 -14.23 -6.04 17.65
CA GLN A 703 -14.36 -4.92 16.72
C GLN A 703 -15.61 -5.08 15.84
N ASN A 704 -16.28 -3.95 15.53
CA ASN A 704 -17.43 -3.89 14.60
C ASN A 704 -18.55 -4.86 14.98
N ILE A 705 -19.02 -4.73 16.21
CA ILE A 705 -19.92 -5.67 16.91
C ILE A 705 -21.36 -5.46 16.47
N GLN A 706 -22.14 -6.53 16.37
CA GLN A 706 -23.60 -6.48 16.33
C GLN A 706 -24.19 -6.93 17.68
N LEU A 707 -25.31 -6.32 18.10
CA LEU A 707 -26.09 -6.68 19.29
C LEU A 707 -27.59 -6.56 18.99
N GLU A 708 -28.45 -7.43 19.51
CA GLU A 708 -29.89 -7.11 19.56
C GLU A 708 -30.18 -5.99 20.57
N VAL A 709 -31.32 -5.30 20.42
CA VAL A 709 -31.73 -4.25 21.38
C VAL A 709 -31.92 -4.87 22.77
N ALA A 710 -31.36 -4.22 23.79
CA ALA A 710 -31.24 -4.70 25.17
C ALA A 710 -30.28 -5.88 25.42
N GLU A 711 -29.48 -6.31 24.43
CA GLU A 711 -28.29 -7.11 24.71
C GLU A 711 -27.15 -6.27 25.32
N SER A 712 -26.10 -6.94 25.77
CA SER A 712 -24.91 -6.30 26.33
C SER A 712 -23.66 -7.12 26.10
N ILE A 713 -22.52 -6.45 25.89
CA ILE A 713 -21.22 -7.08 25.63
C ILE A 713 -20.13 -6.41 26.45
N ALA A 714 -19.28 -7.22 27.09
CA ALA A 714 -18.06 -6.73 27.72
C ALA A 714 -16.97 -6.54 26.65
N LEU A 715 -16.62 -5.29 26.39
CA LEU A 715 -15.44 -4.95 25.61
C LEU A 715 -14.18 -5.16 26.44
N GLN A 716 -13.10 -5.54 25.78
CA GLN A 716 -11.76 -5.62 26.38
C GLN A 716 -10.84 -4.63 25.69
N SER A 717 -10.11 -3.86 26.48
CA SER A 717 -8.94 -3.11 26.02
C SER A 717 -7.73 -4.03 25.98
N VAL A 718 -7.21 -4.31 24.78
CA VAL A 718 -5.91 -4.96 24.60
C VAL A 718 -4.86 -3.86 24.49
N ILE A 719 -4.12 -3.67 25.58
CA ILE A 719 -2.95 -2.80 25.64
C ILE A 719 -1.74 -3.54 25.08
N THR A 720 -1.00 -2.84 24.22
CA THR A 720 0.26 -3.31 23.64
C THR A 720 1.38 -2.37 24.09
N PRO A 721 2.54 -2.90 24.49
CA PRO A 721 2.82 -4.29 24.87
C PRO A 721 2.02 -4.76 26.11
N SER A 722 1.63 -6.04 26.13
CA SER A 722 0.71 -6.60 27.13
C SER A 722 1.31 -6.77 28.55
N ASN A 723 2.59 -6.45 28.72
CA ASN A 723 3.29 -6.38 29.99
C ASN A 723 3.62 -4.94 30.43
N ALA A 724 2.94 -3.93 29.86
CA ALA A 724 2.98 -2.56 30.35
C ALA A 724 2.58 -2.46 31.83
N GLN A 725 3.19 -1.56 32.60
CA GLN A 725 2.98 -1.49 34.05
C GLN A 725 1.64 -0.83 34.44
N ASN A 726 1.23 0.24 33.76
CA ASN A 726 -0.12 0.79 33.89
C ASN A 726 -0.98 0.29 32.73
N GLN A 727 -2.02 -0.48 33.04
CA GLN A 727 -3.00 -1.00 32.06
C GLN A 727 -4.41 -0.44 32.29
N ASN A 728 -4.53 0.64 33.05
CA ASN A 728 -5.81 1.29 33.33
C ASN A 728 -6.36 1.98 32.07
N VAL A 729 -7.69 1.92 31.92
CA VAL A 729 -8.44 2.56 30.85
C VAL A 729 -9.70 3.23 31.38
N SER A 730 -10.20 4.18 30.60
CA SER A 730 -11.54 4.76 30.74
C SER A 730 -12.36 4.51 29.47
N TRP A 731 -13.68 4.32 29.63
CA TRP A 731 -14.60 4.01 28.54
C TRP A 731 -15.64 5.13 28.36
N ASN A 732 -16.05 5.39 27.12
CA ASN A 732 -17.09 6.37 26.79
C ASN A 732 -17.90 5.94 25.56
N SER A 733 -19.16 6.38 25.45
CA SER A 733 -19.98 6.24 24.25
C SER A 733 -20.19 7.61 23.61
N LEU A 734 -19.94 7.71 22.30
CA LEU A 734 -20.20 8.93 21.52
C LEU A 734 -21.70 9.08 21.16
N GLN A 735 -22.49 8.02 21.31
CA GLN A 735 -23.95 8.04 21.12
C GLN A 735 -24.64 7.31 22.30
N PRO A 736 -24.60 7.89 23.52
CA PRO A 736 -25.09 7.25 24.76
C PRO A 736 -26.61 7.02 24.80
N SER A 737 -27.36 7.51 23.81
CA SER A 737 -28.78 7.20 23.60
C SER A 737 -29.04 5.95 22.76
N ILE A 738 -28.04 5.46 22.02
CA ILE A 738 -28.11 4.28 21.15
C ILE A 738 -27.44 3.09 21.84
N ALA A 739 -26.25 3.28 22.41
CA ALA A 739 -25.60 2.33 23.30
C ALA A 739 -24.84 3.04 24.42
N SER A 740 -24.92 2.54 25.64
CA SER A 740 -24.21 3.08 26.82
C SER A 740 -23.13 2.11 27.30
N VAL A 741 -21.95 2.61 27.69
CA VAL A 741 -20.85 1.79 28.26
C VAL A 741 -20.62 2.13 29.74
N ASP A 742 -20.23 1.13 30.54
CA ASP A 742 -19.83 1.31 31.95
C ASP A 742 -18.31 1.43 32.14
N GLU A 743 -17.88 1.63 33.40
CA GLU A 743 -16.46 1.74 33.78
C GLU A 743 -15.61 0.49 33.48
N ASN A 744 -16.24 -0.67 33.27
CA ASN A 744 -15.61 -1.96 33.01
C ASN A 744 -15.62 -2.33 31.50
N GLY A 745 -16.12 -1.45 30.62
CA GLY A 745 -16.28 -1.71 29.20
C GLY A 745 -17.54 -2.51 28.84
N LEU A 746 -18.49 -2.72 29.76
CA LEU A 746 -19.77 -3.35 29.48
C LEU A 746 -20.68 -2.38 28.73
N VAL A 747 -20.89 -2.63 27.44
CA VAL A 747 -21.82 -1.87 26.60
C VAL A 747 -23.20 -2.51 26.66
N THR A 748 -24.24 -1.69 26.78
CA THR A 748 -25.66 -2.07 26.70
C THR A 748 -26.29 -1.43 25.46
N ALA A 749 -26.98 -2.22 24.64
CA ALA A 749 -27.74 -1.75 23.48
C ALA A 749 -29.08 -1.14 23.92
N LEU A 750 -29.36 0.12 23.55
CA LEU A 750 -30.54 0.87 24.01
C LEU A 750 -31.59 1.09 22.91
N SER A 751 -31.16 1.27 21.65
CA SER A 751 -32.04 1.38 20.48
C SER A 751 -31.33 0.88 19.22
N GLU A 752 -32.10 0.52 18.19
CA GLU A 752 -31.56 0.27 16.84
C GLU A 752 -30.70 1.46 16.36
N GLY A 753 -29.64 1.17 15.61
CA GLY A 753 -28.73 2.15 15.05
C GLY A 753 -27.24 1.82 15.29
N THR A 754 -26.41 2.86 15.18
CA THR A 754 -24.95 2.77 15.31
C THR A 754 -24.47 3.63 16.48
N ALA A 755 -23.63 3.07 17.34
CA ALA A 755 -22.93 3.79 18.41
C ALA A 755 -21.43 3.48 18.37
N THR A 756 -20.61 4.52 18.46
CA THR A 756 -19.15 4.39 18.59
C THR A 756 -18.79 4.39 20.07
N ILE A 757 -18.14 3.31 20.50
CA ILE A 757 -17.60 3.17 21.86
C ILE A 757 -16.10 3.42 21.81
N MET A 758 -15.62 4.32 22.66
CA MET A 758 -14.23 4.74 22.78
C MET A 758 -13.64 4.20 24.08
N VAL A 759 -12.38 3.81 24.01
CA VAL A 759 -11.52 3.57 25.18
C VAL A 759 -10.31 4.50 25.12
N THR A 760 -9.88 4.98 26.28
CA THR A 760 -8.69 5.83 26.44
C THR A 760 -7.83 5.29 27.57
N THR A 761 -6.53 5.08 27.33
CA THR A 761 -5.58 4.66 28.38
C THR A 761 -5.25 5.79 29.34
N GLU A 762 -5.03 5.45 30.61
CA GLU A 762 -4.62 6.43 31.62
C GLU A 762 -3.19 6.94 31.35
N ASN A 763 -2.23 6.02 31.21
CA ASN A 763 -0.89 6.31 30.72
C ASN A 763 -0.89 6.50 29.19
N GLY A 764 -0.13 7.48 28.68
CA GLY A 764 0.06 7.76 27.25
C GLY A 764 -1.14 8.35 26.49
N GLY A 765 -2.36 8.33 27.04
CA GLY A 765 -3.53 8.94 26.39
C GLY A 765 -3.88 8.35 25.01
N PHE A 766 -3.58 7.06 24.79
CA PHE A 766 -3.91 6.35 23.57
C PHE A 766 -5.40 6.08 23.52
N THR A 767 -6.01 6.27 22.35
CA THR A 767 -7.44 6.02 22.13
C THR A 767 -7.63 4.90 21.13
N ALA A 768 -8.64 4.07 21.37
CA ALA A 768 -9.18 3.17 20.36
C ALA A 768 -10.70 3.24 20.37
N GLN A 769 -11.30 2.88 19.23
CA GLN A 769 -12.74 2.87 19.06
C GLN A 769 -13.20 1.52 18.52
N THR A 770 -14.45 1.16 18.81
CA THR A 770 -15.18 0.09 18.15
C THR A 770 -16.55 0.63 17.77
N THR A 771 -17.03 0.24 16.60
CA THR A 771 -18.42 0.50 16.21
C THR A 771 -19.28 -0.63 16.77
N ILE A 772 -20.30 -0.29 17.56
CA ILE A 772 -21.41 -1.20 17.84
C ILE A 772 -22.58 -0.82 16.94
N GLN A 773 -22.93 -1.75 16.08
CA GLN A 773 -24.20 -1.79 15.37
C GLN A 773 -25.20 -2.55 16.23
N ILE A 774 -26.48 -2.17 16.15
CA ILE A 774 -27.54 -2.87 16.88
C ILE A 774 -28.45 -3.55 15.83
N GLY A 775 -28.24 -4.87 15.65
CA GLY A 775 -28.61 -5.72 14.50
C GLY A 775 -28.03 -7.15 14.59
N ASP A 776 -28.01 -7.89 13.47
CA ASP A 776 -27.60 -9.32 13.35
C ASP A 776 -26.11 -9.54 12.95
N ASP A 777 -25.43 -10.53 13.57
CA ASP A 777 -24.00 -10.88 13.32
C ASP A 777 -23.72 -12.17 12.49
N TRP A 778 -22.45 -12.37 12.09
CA TRP A 778 -21.98 -13.42 11.15
C TRP A 778 -20.67 -14.10 11.58
N THR A 779 -20.76 -15.28 12.21
CA THR A 779 -19.62 -16.16 12.53
C THR A 779 -19.64 -17.46 11.72
N VAL A 780 -18.45 -17.97 11.34
CA VAL A 780 -18.31 -19.07 10.37
C VAL A 780 -17.46 -20.22 10.93
N GLU A 781 -18.10 -21.31 11.37
CA GLU A 781 -17.40 -22.51 11.84
C GLU A 781 -18.19 -23.80 11.54
N VAL A 782 -17.51 -24.83 11.04
CA VAL A 782 -18.07 -26.18 10.92
C VAL A 782 -18.04 -26.85 12.30
N VAL A 783 -19.20 -26.95 12.94
CA VAL A 783 -19.32 -27.53 14.29
C VAL A 783 -19.29 -29.06 14.19
N ASN A 784 -18.38 -29.71 14.93
CA ASN A 784 -18.19 -31.17 14.93
C ASN A 784 -17.84 -31.73 13.53
N GLY A 785 -16.90 -31.10 12.83
CA GLY A 785 -16.38 -31.57 11.53
C GLY A 785 -15.45 -32.79 11.61
N ASN A 786 -15.01 -33.18 12.81
CA ASN A 786 -14.17 -34.36 13.08
C ASN A 786 -14.96 -35.56 13.64
N PHE A 787 -16.30 -35.47 13.69
CA PHE A 787 -17.24 -36.56 13.98
C PHE A 787 -17.06 -37.37 15.29
N GLU A 788 -16.15 -37.02 16.19
CA GLU A 788 -15.96 -37.71 17.49
C GLU A 788 -17.18 -37.56 18.41
N ASP A 789 -18.01 -36.53 18.20
CA ASP A 789 -19.32 -36.35 18.84
C ASP A 789 -20.47 -37.01 18.03
N GLY A 790 -20.13 -37.89 17.07
CA GLY A 790 -21.03 -38.54 16.11
C GLY A 790 -21.49 -37.58 15.00
N LEU A 791 -22.69 -37.82 14.44
CA LEU A 791 -23.33 -36.89 13.48
C LEU A 791 -24.07 -35.72 14.16
N LYS A 792 -23.69 -35.38 15.39
CA LYS A 792 -24.27 -34.25 16.14
C LYS A 792 -24.03 -32.94 15.37
N ASN A 793 -25.07 -32.10 15.31
CA ASN A 793 -25.12 -30.85 14.52
C ASN A 793 -25.03 -31.02 12.98
N TRP A 794 -25.10 -32.25 12.45
CA TRP A 794 -25.19 -32.50 11.02
C TRP A 794 -26.59 -33.00 10.63
N ASN A 795 -27.21 -32.37 9.63
CA ASN A 795 -28.41 -32.90 8.99
C ASN A 795 -28.00 -34.05 8.06
N PHE A 796 -28.67 -35.20 8.13
CA PHE A 796 -28.31 -36.37 7.33
C PHE A 796 -29.50 -37.01 6.60
N TRP A 797 -29.20 -37.75 5.53
CA TRP A 797 -30.18 -38.40 4.66
C TRP A 797 -29.60 -39.70 4.07
N GLY A 798 -30.46 -40.67 3.76
CA GLY A 798 -30.05 -42.02 3.36
C GLY A 798 -29.36 -42.79 4.50
N ASP A 799 -28.60 -43.84 4.16
CA ASP A 799 -27.87 -44.66 5.14
C ASP A 799 -26.52 -44.02 5.55
N ALA A 800 -26.58 -42.75 5.93
CA ALA A 800 -25.49 -41.99 6.54
C ALA A 800 -25.36 -42.35 8.03
N SER A 801 -24.13 -42.51 8.51
CA SER A 801 -23.82 -42.99 9.87
C SER A 801 -22.46 -42.45 10.36
N ASN A 802 -22.12 -42.67 11.63
CA ASN A 802 -20.74 -42.55 12.13
C ASN A 802 -20.09 -43.95 12.13
N SER A 803 -18.81 -44.05 11.79
CA SER A 803 -18.04 -45.29 11.85
C SER A 803 -16.88 -45.21 12.83
N ASN A 804 -16.58 -46.32 13.50
CA ASN A 804 -15.64 -46.34 14.63
C ASN A 804 -14.31 -47.07 14.31
N SER A 805 -13.20 -46.40 14.62
CA SER A 805 -11.81 -46.84 14.88
C SER A 805 -11.03 -47.69 13.85
N SER A 806 -11.65 -48.21 12.78
CA SER A 806 -10.94 -48.85 11.66
C SER A 806 -11.10 -48.13 10.32
N SER A 807 -11.85 -47.03 10.30
CA SER A 807 -12.32 -46.35 9.08
C SER A 807 -12.49 -44.85 9.29
N SER A 808 -11.69 -44.26 10.18
CA SER A 808 -11.49 -42.81 10.34
C SER A 808 -10.07 -42.42 9.93
N TYR A 809 -9.84 -41.15 9.61
CA TYR A 809 -8.49 -40.67 9.28
C TYR A 809 -7.71 -40.33 10.56
N TYR A 810 -8.39 -39.75 11.54
CA TYR A 810 -7.87 -39.49 12.87
C TYR A 810 -8.66 -40.24 13.95
N GLN A 811 -8.05 -40.32 15.14
CA GLN A 811 -8.61 -40.89 16.38
C GLN A 811 -9.54 -42.10 16.20
N ASN A 812 -10.86 -41.93 16.27
CA ASN A 812 -11.82 -43.02 16.38
C ASN A 812 -13.10 -42.83 15.55
N SER A 813 -13.41 -41.66 14.99
CA SER A 813 -14.72 -41.40 14.36
C SER A 813 -14.61 -40.74 12.99
N ALA A 814 -15.54 -41.07 12.10
CA ALA A 814 -15.68 -40.44 10.78
C ALA A 814 -17.10 -40.64 10.24
N VAL A 815 -17.61 -39.69 9.45
CA VAL A 815 -18.88 -39.90 8.74
C VAL A 815 -18.71 -41.02 7.71
N LYS A 816 -19.66 -41.95 7.69
CA LYS A 816 -19.77 -43.06 6.74
C LYS A 816 -21.06 -42.93 5.94
N LEU A 817 -20.94 -42.87 4.62
CA LEU A 817 -22.03 -42.85 3.66
C LEU A 817 -22.17 -44.22 2.97
N THR A 818 -23.34 -44.85 3.11
CA THR A 818 -23.68 -46.12 2.44
C THR A 818 -24.84 -45.89 1.48
N GLY A 819 -24.74 -46.36 0.23
CA GLY A 819 -25.71 -46.06 -0.82
C GLY A 819 -25.91 -44.54 -1.06
N PRO A 820 -26.99 -44.12 -1.73
CA PRO A 820 -27.31 -42.71 -1.91
C PRO A 820 -27.62 -42.08 -0.55
N SER A 821 -26.72 -41.23 -0.06
CA SER A 821 -26.75 -40.71 1.32
C SER A 821 -25.94 -39.42 1.44
N ALA A 822 -26.20 -38.60 2.47
CA ALA A 822 -25.55 -37.31 2.67
C ALA A 822 -25.47 -36.89 4.13
N VAL A 823 -24.50 -36.04 4.45
CA VAL A 823 -24.52 -35.12 5.61
C VAL A 823 -24.35 -33.68 5.15
N ASN A 824 -24.97 -32.73 5.86
CA ASN A 824 -24.85 -31.29 5.59
C ASN A 824 -25.07 -30.42 6.84
N GLN A 825 -24.47 -29.24 6.84
CA GLN A 825 -24.59 -28.23 7.90
C GLN A 825 -24.75 -26.84 7.25
N TRP A 826 -25.66 -26.03 7.78
CA TRP A 826 -25.82 -24.63 7.36
C TRP A 826 -24.95 -23.73 8.25
N LEU A 827 -24.17 -22.86 7.62
CA LEU A 827 -23.30 -21.88 8.24
C LEU A 827 -23.75 -20.47 7.88
N LYS A 828 -23.60 -19.53 8.82
CA LYS A 828 -23.55 -18.10 8.54
C LYS A 828 -22.20 -17.78 7.84
N VAL A 829 -22.17 -16.81 6.94
CA VAL A 829 -20.97 -16.32 6.24
C VAL A 829 -21.06 -14.83 5.94
N LYS A 830 -19.91 -14.16 5.81
CA LYS A 830 -19.85 -12.78 5.34
C LYS A 830 -20.10 -12.73 3.82
N PRO A 831 -20.83 -11.76 3.28
CA PRO A 831 -20.89 -11.48 1.84
C PRO A 831 -19.50 -11.12 1.25
N ASN A 832 -19.34 -11.29 -0.08
CA ASN A 832 -18.11 -10.95 -0.84
C ASN A 832 -16.78 -11.49 -0.27
N THR A 833 -16.81 -12.57 0.50
CA THR A 833 -15.68 -13.09 1.28
C THR A 833 -15.25 -14.46 0.78
N THR A 834 -13.94 -14.71 0.70
CA THR A 834 -13.37 -15.97 0.20
C THR A 834 -12.95 -16.89 1.35
N TYR A 835 -13.52 -18.09 1.35
CA TYR A 835 -13.29 -19.15 2.33
C TYR A 835 -12.57 -20.35 1.69
N THR A 836 -11.68 -20.99 2.43
CA THR A 836 -11.10 -22.30 2.10
C THR A 836 -11.83 -23.37 2.90
N LEU A 837 -12.36 -24.39 2.22
CA LEU A 837 -12.94 -25.60 2.83
C LEU A 837 -12.00 -26.79 2.58
N SER A 838 -11.84 -27.68 3.55
CA SER A 838 -11.13 -28.95 3.38
C SER A 838 -11.74 -30.12 4.16
N THR A 839 -11.34 -31.35 3.81
CA THR A 839 -11.61 -32.60 4.55
C THR A 839 -10.57 -33.65 4.17
N PHE A 840 -10.39 -34.69 5.00
CA PHE A 840 -9.81 -35.96 4.55
C PHE A 840 -10.96 -36.90 4.19
N ALA A 841 -10.93 -37.51 2.99
CA ALA A 841 -12.00 -38.39 2.52
C ALA A 841 -11.48 -39.59 1.72
N MET A 842 -12.32 -40.64 1.59
CA MET A 842 -12.07 -41.82 0.77
C MET A 842 -13.36 -42.51 0.30
N VAL A 843 -13.27 -43.35 -0.74
CA VAL A 843 -14.34 -44.15 -1.35
C VAL A 843 -13.86 -45.58 -1.57
N GLU A 844 -14.57 -46.58 -1.01
CA GLU A 844 -14.18 -48.01 -1.11
C GLU A 844 -14.36 -48.61 -2.53
N ASP A 845 -15.12 -47.95 -3.42
CA ASP A 845 -15.47 -48.41 -4.78
C ASP A 845 -15.60 -47.25 -5.79
N PRO A 846 -14.48 -46.60 -6.17
CA PRO A 846 -14.51 -45.39 -7.01
C PRO A 846 -14.64 -45.67 -8.52
N GLU A 847 -14.49 -46.91 -8.96
CA GLU A 847 -14.77 -47.30 -10.35
C GLU A 847 -16.29 -47.23 -10.65
N ASN A 848 -17.13 -47.39 -9.63
CA ASN A 848 -18.59 -47.48 -9.76
C ASN A 848 -19.35 -46.35 -9.03
N ASP A 849 -18.68 -45.57 -8.19
CA ASP A 849 -19.30 -44.51 -7.38
C ASP A 849 -18.36 -43.31 -7.17
N LYS A 850 -18.89 -42.23 -6.61
CA LYS A 850 -18.15 -41.04 -6.24
C LYS A 850 -18.79 -40.34 -5.06
N VAL A 851 -18.01 -39.55 -4.35
CA VAL A 851 -18.52 -38.68 -3.27
C VAL A 851 -18.19 -37.23 -3.58
N ILE A 852 -18.98 -36.31 -3.01
CA ILE A 852 -18.92 -34.88 -3.27
C ILE A 852 -18.80 -34.15 -1.94
N LEU A 853 -17.68 -33.45 -1.72
CA LEU A 853 -17.61 -32.36 -0.76
C LEU A 853 -18.02 -31.08 -1.50
N GLY A 854 -18.97 -30.32 -0.98
CA GLY A 854 -19.47 -29.12 -1.66
C GLY A 854 -20.06 -28.07 -0.74
N VAL A 855 -20.18 -26.86 -1.27
CA VAL A 855 -20.86 -25.73 -0.64
C VAL A 855 -21.94 -25.22 -1.58
N ASN A 856 -23.14 -25.01 -1.06
CA ASN A 856 -24.26 -24.42 -1.79
C ASN A 856 -24.77 -23.14 -1.11
N ASP A 857 -25.33 -22.23 -1.89
CA ASP A 857 -26.03 -21.02 -1.41
C ASP A 857 -27.42 -21.32 -0.85
N GLU A 858 -28.09 -20.27 -0.35
CA GLU A 858 -29.42 -20.34 0.28
C GLU A 858 -30.52 -20.90 -0.64
N LYS A 859 -30.30 -20.85 -1.96
CA LYS A 859 -31.20 -21.40 -3.00
C LYS A 859 -30.80 -22.82 -3.43
N ASN A 860 -29.88 -23.45 -2.69
CA ASN A 860 -29.26 -24.74 -2.98
C ASN A 860 -28.43 -24.79 -4.29
N LYS A 861 -28.06 -23.65 -4.90
CA LYS A 861 -27.12 -23.65 -6.03
C LYS A 861 -25.69 -23.81 -5.50
N SER A 862 -24.90 -24.69 -6.10
CA SER A 862 -23.51 -24.90 -5.68
C SER A 862 -22.66 -23.64 -5.95
N LEU A 863 -21.85 -23.26 -4.95
CA LEU A 863 -20.84 -22.20 -5.03
C LEU A 863 -19.50 -22.79 -5.48
N ASN A 864 -19.05 -23.86 -4.83
CA ASN A 864 -17.97 -24.72 -5.31
C ASN A 864 -18.09 -26.14 -4.71
N LYS A 865 -17.43 -27.14 -5.31
CA LYS A 865 -17.40 -28.54 -4.87
C LYS A 865 -16.22 -29.30 -5.49
N VAL A 866 -15.80 -30.38 -4.84
CA VAL A 866 -14.84 -31.36 -5.35
C VAL A 866 -15.47 -32.76 -5.40
N PHE A 867 -15.13 -33.54 -6.41
CA PHE A 867 -15.47 -34.96 -6.51
C PHE A 867 -14.30 -35.80 -6.03
N ILE A 868 -14.57 -36.81 -5.20
CA ILE A 868 -13.57 -37.66 -4.54
C ILE A 868 -13.73 -39.09 -5.06
N TYR A 869 -12.60 -39.72 -5.40
CA TYR A 869 -12.52 -41.05 -6.04
C TYR A 869 -11.40 -41.92 -5.43
N ASP A 870 -10.92 -41.55 -4.26
CA ASP A 870 -9.65 -42.02 -3.72
C ASP A 870 -9.89 -43.20 -2.78
N THR A 871 -9.18 -44.32 -2.99
CA THR A 871 -9.37 -45.56 -2.20
C THR A 871 -8.68 -45.52 -0.83
N GLU A 872 -7.86 -44.51 -0.58
CA GLU A 872 -7.21 -44.21 0.69
C GLU A 872 -7.55 -42.76 1.10
N TYR A 873 -7.38 -42.42 2.38
CA TYR A 873 -7.71 -41.10 2.88
C TYR A 873 -6.77 -40.01 2.34
N THR A 874 -7.28 -39.20 1.40
CA THR A 874 -6.60 -38.05 0.81
C THR A 874 -7.16 -36.74 1.34
N LEU A 875 -6.31 -35.71 1.41
CA LEU A 875 -6.72 -34.33 1.69
C LEU A 875 -7.36 -33.74 0.44
N HIS A 876 -8.59 -33.24 0.57
CA HIS A 876 -9.25 -32.44 -0.46
C HIS A 876 -9.54 -31.05 0.08
N HIS A 877 -9.23 -30.03 -0.72
CA HIS A 877 -9.45 -28.63 -0.39
C HIS A 877 -9.88 -27.81 -1.61
N PHE A 878 -10.67 -26.75 -1.38
CA PHE A 878 -10.99 -25.76 -2.41
C PHE A 878 -11.35 -24.41 -1.76
N MET A 879 -11.16 -23.33 -2.52
CA MET A 879 -11.66 -22.00 -2.14
C MET A 879 -13.03 -21.74 -2.77
N PHE A 880 -13.88 -20.96 -2.11
CA PHE A 880 -15.10 -20.40 -2.67
C PHE A 880 -15.34 -18.98 -2.15
N THR A 881 -15.98 -18.14 -2.97
CA THR A 881 -16.31 -16.76 -2.61
C THR A 881 -17.82 -16.57 -2.52
N THR A 882 -18.29 -15.93 -1.45
CA THR A 882 -19.70 -15.57 -1.28
C THR A 882 -20.06 -14.37 -2.15
N LYS A 883 -21.33 -14.25 -2.55
CA LYS A 883 -21.84 -13.11 -3.32
C LYS A 883 -22.19 -11.95 -2.38
N ALA A 884 -22.42 -10.76 -2.95
CA ALA A 884 -22.79 -9.55 -2.19
C ALA A 884 -24.09 -9.66 -1.35
N THR A 885 -24.90 -10.69 -1.59
CA THR A 885 -26.12 -11.00 -0.82
C THR A 885 -26.15 -12.44 -0.29
N THR A 886 -25.04 -13.19 -0.36
CA THR A 886 -24.98 -14.55 0.20
C THR A 886 -24.43 -14.47 1.61
N ASP A 887 -25.33 -14.69 2.56
CA ASP A 887 -25.14 -14.51 3.99
C ASP A 887 -25.07 -15.86 4.74
N SER A 888 -25.46 -16.93 4.05
CA SER A 888 -25.55 -18.28 4.59
C SER A 888 -25.28 -19.31 3.49
N VAL A 889 -24.59 -20.39 3.87
CA VAL A 889 -24.19 -21.47 2.95
C VAL A 889 -24.36 -22.83 3.61
N LYS A 890 -24.59 -23.85 2.79
CA LYS A 890 -24.68 -25.24 3.21
C LYS A 890 -23.43 -26.00 2.80
N VAL A 891 -22.58 -26.33 3.76
CA VAL A 891 -21.51 -27.32 3.59
C VAL A 891 -22.13 -28.70 3.56
N MET A 892 -21.71 -29.55 2.63
CA MET A 892 -22.22 -30.91 2.47
C MET A 892 -21.16 -31.92 2.03
N PHE A 893 -21.31 -33.15 2.53
CA PHE A 893 -20.61 -34.34 2.08
C PHE A 893 -21.69 -35.33 1.60
N TRP A 894 -21.76 -35.56 0.28
CA TRP A 894 -22.90 -36.20 -0.38
C TRP A 894 -22.45 -37.29 -1.37
N ARG A 895 -23.13 -38.43 -1.31
CA ARG A 895 -23.01 -39.56 -2.23
C ARG A 895 -24.25 -39.62 -3.14
N PRO A 896 -24.14 -39.29 -4.45
CA PRO A 896 -25.27 -39.26 -5.37
C PRO A 896 -25.79 -40.63 -5.79
N ASN A 897 -24.91 -41.63 -5.91
CA ASN A 897 -25.22 -42.95 -6.47
C ASN A 897 -25.21 -44.05 -5.40
N GLY A 898 -25.65 -45.25 -5.79
CA GLY A 898 -25.76 -46.42 -4.92
C GLY A 898 -24.74 -47.50 -5.24
N GLY A 899 -23.45 -47.20 -5.10
CA GLY A 899 -22.38 -48.20 -5.14
C GLY A 899 -22.45 -49.18 -3.96
N VAL A 900 -21.79 -50.34 -4.10
CA VAL A 900 -21.98 -51.48 -3.19
C VAL A 900 -21.22 -51.33 -1.87
N GLN A 901 -20.09 -50.62 -1.89
CA GLN A 901 -19.23 -50.38 -0.73
C GLN A 901 -19.50 -48.98 -0.13
N SER A 902 -18.64 -48.49 0.77
CA SER A 902 -18.84 -47.27 1.59
C SER A 902 -17.99 -46.08 1.12
N ALA A 903 -18.31 -44.87 1.59
CA ALA A 903 -17.43 -43.71 1.48
C ALA A 903 -17.36 -42.97 2.83
N TYR A 904 -16.24 -42.31 3.13
CA TYR A 904 -15.99 -41.70 4.43
C TYR A 904 -15.35 -40.30 4.34
N ALA A 905 -15.59 -39.47 5.36
CA ALA A 905 -14.89 -38.20 5.54
C ALA A 905 -14.62 -37.89 7.03
N ASP A 906 -13.61 -37.06 7.24
CA ASP A 906 -13.07 -36.68 8.54
C ASP A 906 -12.42 -35.27 8.47
N GLU A 907 -12.28 -34.61 9.62
CA GLU A 907 -11.71 -33.25 9.79
C GLU A 907 -12.22 -32.24 8.73
N ILE A 908 -13.54 -32.09 8.59
CA ILE A 908 -14.15 -31.03 7.75
C ILE A 908 -13.92 -29.67 8.41
N ILE A 909 -13.18 -28.78 7.75
CA ILE A 909 -12.76 -27.48 8.29
C ILE A 909 -13.01 -26.38 7.26
N ILE A 910 -13.46 -25.20 7.73
CA ILE A 910 -13.57 -23.96 6.95
C ILE A 910 -12.79 -22.82 7.62
N LYS A 911 -12.12 -21.98 6.82
CA LYS A 911 -11.45 -20.73 7.25
C LYS A 911 -11.54 -19.64 6.19
N GLU A 912 -11.40 -18.38 6.60
CA GLU A 912 -11.18 -17.25 5.68
C GLU A 912 -9.72 -17.27 5.20
N THR A 913 -9.48 -17.07 3.89
CA THR A 913 -8.19 -17.21 3.18
C THR A 913 -7.48 -18.58 3.29
N ALA A 914 -6.26 -18.65 2.75
CA ALA A 914 -5.37 -19.82 2.75
C ALA A 914 -4.82 -20.13 4.15
N TYR A 915 -4.68 -21.41 4.52
CA TYR A 915 -4.19 -21.81 5.84
C TYR A 915 -3.46 -23.17 5.82
N ALA A 916 -2.68 -23.43 6.87
CA ALA A 916 -2.00 -24.71 7.09
C ALA A 916 -2.77 -25.57 8.10
N ILE A 917 -2.96 -26.86 7.81
CA ILE A 917 -3.65 -27.83 8.68
C ILE A 917 -2.67 -28.34 9.75
N ASN A 918 -3.13 -28.40 11.01
CA ASN A 918 -2.35 -28.90 12.15
C ASN A 918 -1.00 -28.15 12.28
N ASN A 919 -1.07 -26.82 12.20
CA ASN A 919 0.04 -25.88 12.13
C ASN A 919 0.85 -25.72 13.43
N THR A 920 0.33 -26.18 14.56
CA THR A 920 1.04 -26.34 15.84
C THR A 920 1.48 -27.78 16.11
N PHE A 921 1.30 -28.70 15.15
CA PHE A 921 1.65 -30.13 15.25
C PHE A 921 1.09 -30.89 16.47
N ASP A 922 0.12 -30.33 17.21
CA ASP A 922 -0.50 -30.98 18.39
C ASP A 922 -1.28 -32.25 18.03
N LYS A 923 -1.79 -32.37 16.80
CA LYS A 923 -2.35 -33.62 16.25
C LYS A 923 -1.28 -34.47 15.54
N GLY A 924 0.00 -34.31 15.88
CA GLY A 924 1.11 -35.03 15.27
C GLY A 924 1.41 -34.55 13.85
N LEU A 925 1.40 -35.44 12.87
CA LEU A 925 1.67 -35.14 11.45
C LEU A 925 0.41 -35.20 10.56
N ILE A 926 -0.79 -34.97 11.11
CA ILE A 926 -2.01 -34.82 10.30
C ILE A 926 -1.80 -33.78 9.20
N GLY A 927 -2.10 -34.15 7.95
CA GLY A 927 -1.91 -33.29 6.79
C GLY A 927 -0.46 -32.96 6.43
N TRP A 928 0.54 -33.59 7.06
CA TRP A 928 1.96 -33.39 6.76
C TRP A 928 2.59 -34.69 6.26
N SER A 929 3.30 -34.61 5.13
CA SER A 929 4.00 -35.73 4.48
C SER A 929 5.48 -35.75 4.90
N PRO A 930 5.88 -36.55 5.91
CA PRO A 930 7.27 -36.69 6.32
C PRO A 930 8.08 -37.53 5.32
N TRP A 931 9.39 -37.30 5.28
CA TRP A 931 10.33 -38.14 4.53
C TRP A 931 11.71 -38.13 5.19
N GLY A 932 12.49 -39.20 4.96
CA GLY A 932 13.76 -39.42 5.66
C GLY A 932 13.52 -39.54 7.17
N THR A 933 14.04 -38.59 7.95
CA THR A 933 13.95 -38.56 9.42
C THR A 933 13.02 -37.47 9.99
N GLY A 934 12.05 -37.00 9.21
CA GLY A 934 10.95 -36.15 9.71
C GLY A 934 10.01 -36.91 10.65
N THR A 935 9.80 -36.38 11.86
CA THR A 935 9.02 -36.95 12.97
C THR A 935 8.41 -35.82 13.82
N VAL A 936 7.54 -36.11 14.79
CA VAL A 936 7.12 -35.11 15.80
C VAL A 936 7.80 -35.38 17.15
N SER A 937 8.11 -34.30 17.87
CA SER A 937 8.74 -34.32 19.19
C SER A 937 7.73 -34.67 20.29
N ASN A 938 7.75 -35.92 20.78
CA ASN A 938 6.85 -36.46 21.82
C ASN A 938 6.75 -35.66 23.14
N SER A 939 7.61 -34.65 23.36
CA SER A 939 7.64 -33.83 24.58
C SER A 939 7.24 -32.37 24.35
N SER A 940 6.92 -31.97 23.13
CA SER A 940 6.82 -30.54 22.77
C SER A 940 6.10 -30.27 21.43
N SER A 941 5.10 -31.09 21.06
CA SER A 941 4.21 -30.93 19.89
C SER A 941 4.79 -30.21 18.68
N ARG A 942 5.94 -30.65 18.12
CA ARG A 942 6.55 -29.93 16.98
C ARG A 942 7.26 -30.85 16.01
N LEU A 943 7.31 -30.44 14.74
CA LEU A 943 8.08 -31.14 13.73
C LEU A 943 9.56 -31.19 14.14
N LYS A 944 10.19 -32.35 13.93
CA LYS A 944 11.60 -32.65 14.25
C LYS A 944 12.23 -33.49 13.14
N ILE A 945 13.38 -33.05 12.65
CA ILE A 945 14.18 -33.76 11.64
C ILE A 945 15.52 -34.15 12.27
N LEU A 946 15.96 -35.41 12.14
CA LEU A 946 17.21 -35.93 12.72
C LEU A 946 18.21 -36.34 11.62
N GLY A 947 19.18 -35.48 11.27
CA GLY A 947 20.02 -35.71 10.08
C GLY A 947 19.27 -35.38 8.79
N TYR A 948 19.24 -36.29 7.82
CA TYR A 948 18.63 -36.11 6.49
C TYR A 948 17.14 -36.49 6.44
N GLY A 949 16.29 -35.52 6.10
CA GLY A 949 14.85 -35.69 5.95
C GLY A 949 14.11 -34.35 5.98
N GLY A 950 12.79 -34.42 6.01
CA GLY A 950 11.91 -33.25 6.08
C GLY A 950 10.44 -33.62 6.25
N ALA A 951 9.58 -32.62 6.13
CA ALA A 951 8.15 -32.77 5.88
C ALA A 951 7.65 -31.67 4.94
N ASN A 952 6.49 -31.87 4.32
CA ASN A 952 5.78 -30.85 3.56
C ASN A 952 4.26 -30.99 3.73
N GLN A 953 3.54 -29.92 3.39
CA GLN A 953 2.08 -29.88 3.28
C GLN A 953 1.72 -29.08 2.03
N TYR A 954 0.57 -29.41 1.44
CA TYR A 954 -0.04 -28.64 0.36
C TYR A 954 -1.22 -27.86 0.89
N ILE A 955 -1.35 -26.61 0.46
CA ILE A 955 -2.39 -25.66 0.87
C ILE A 955 -3.02 -25.03 -0.39
N LYS A 956 -4.31 -24.67 -0.33
CA LYS A 956 -4.95 -23.90 -1.39
C LYS A 956 -4.64 -22.42 -1.21
N THR A 957 -4.15 -21.77 -2.27
CA THR A 957 -3.84 -20.33 -2.33
C THR A 957 -4.46 -19.73 -3.59
N LYS A 958 -4.78 -18.43 -3.56
CA LYS A 958 -5.21 -17.69 -4.76
C LYS A 958 -4.06 -17.55 -5.75
N ALA A 959 -4.39 -17.39 -7.03
CA ALA A 959 -3.49 -16.91 -8.09
C ALA A 959 -2.94 -15.51 -7.81
N ASN A 960 -1.72 -15.21 -8.28
CA ASN A 960 -1.09 -13.87 -8.31
C ASN A 960 -1.08 -13.11 -6.97
N THR A 961 -1.29 -13.81 -5.86
CA THR A 961 -1.59 -13.23 -4.56
C THR A 961 -0.35 -13.30 -3.67
N THR A 962 -0.01 -12.18 -3.03
CA THR A 962 1.07 -12.18 -2.05
C THR A 962 0.52 -12.63 -0.70
N TYR A 963 1.23 -13.58 -0.10
CA TYR A 963 0.97 -14.07 1.24
C TYR A 963 2.19 -13.77 2.12
N GLU A 964 1.93 -13.34 3.36
CA GLU A 964 2.90 -13.48 4.44
C GLU A 964 2.73 -14.86 5.05
N ILE A 965 3.85 -15.57 5.23
CA ILE A 965 3.95 -16.80 6.01
C ILE A 965 4.89 -16.58 7.18
N SER A 966 4.42 -16.94 8.38
CA SER A 966 5.23 -16.91 9.60
C SER A 966 5.29 -18.28 10.26
N PHE A 967 6.38 -18.56 10.97
CA PHE A 967 6.64 -19.84 11.64
C PHE A 967 7.81 -19.72 12.63
N SER A 968 7.85 -20.61 13.63
CA SER A 968 8.99 -20.74 14.55
C SER A 968 9.92 -21.89 14.12
N ALA A 969 11.24 -21.68 13.98
CA ALA A 969 12.18 -22.75 13.58
C ALA A 969 13.54 -22.68 14.28
N ARG A 970 14.28 -23.82 14.30
CA ARG A 970 15.68 -23.91 14.80
C ARG A 970 16.46 -25.14 14.33
N VAL A 971 17.77 -25.13 14.50
CA VAL A 971 18.69 -26.28 14.36
C VAL A 971 19.48 -26.56 15.65
N ASP A 972 19.94 -27.80 15.86
CA ASP A 972 20.85 -28.13 16.98
C ASP A 972 22.35 -27.92 16.63
N ASN A 973 22.68 -27.53 15.39
CA ASN A 973 24.05 -27.27 14.93
C ASN A 973 24.10 -26.12 13.90
N PRO A 974 24.69 -24.95 14.22
CA PRO A 974 24.67 -23.77 13.36
C PRO A 974 25.59 -23.89 12.13
N SER A 975 26.46 -24.90 12.05
CA SER A 975 27.26 -25.16 10.84
C SER A 975 26.48 -25.93 9.76
N VAL A 976 25.20 -26.26 9.98
CA VAL A 976 24.46 -27.22 9.15
C VAL A 976 22.99 -26.83 8.97
N LYS A 977 22.67 -26.21 7.81
CA LYS A 977 21.35 -25.65 7.52
C LYS A 977 20.18 -26.64 7.57
N VAL A 978 19.02 -26.10 7.91
CA VAL A 978 17.70 -26.56 7.43
C VAL A 978 17.17 -25.53 6.42
N ASN A 979 16.30 -25.95 5.51
CA ASN A 979 15.70 -25.09 4.49
C ASN A 979 14.20 -25.03 4.78
N PHE A 980 13.63 -23.84 4.89
CA PHE A 980 12.18 -23.62 4.77
C PHE A 980 11.88 -23.15 3.34
N LEU A 981 10.74 -23.59 2.80
CA LEU A 981 10.37 -23.37 1.41
C LEU A 981 8.88 -23.15 1.27
N VAL A 982 8.53 -22.23 0.37
CA VAL A 982 7.22 -22.19 -0.28
C VAL A 982 7.43 -22.27 -1.79
N ALA A 983 6.76 -23.21 -2.45
CA ALA A 983 6.93 -23.49 -3.88
C ALA A 983 5.60 -23.89 -4.53
N LYS A 984 5.48 -23.70 -5.85
CA LYS A 984 4.36 -24.28 -6.61
C LYS A 984 4.38 -25.81 -6.49
N SER A 985 3.21 -26.46 -6.46
CA SER A 985 3.15 -27.91 -6.63
C SER A 985 3.91 -28.37 -7.88
N GLY A 986 4.91 -29.24 -7.69
CA GLY A 986 5.79 -29.73 -8.76
C GLY A 986 6.75 -28.71 -9.40
N GLY A 987 6.65 -27.42 -9.07
CA GLY A 987 7.29 -26.32 -9.80
C GLY A 987 8.37 -25.56 -9.03
N ASN A 988 8.57 -24.30 -9.42
CA ASN A 988 9.60 -23.41 -8.89
C ASN A 988 9.31 -22.95 -7.45
N ASN A 989 10.37 -22.51 -6.78
CA ASN A 989 10.33 -21.93 -5.44
C ASN A 989 9.82 -20.48 -5.52
N TYR A 990 8.75 -20.15 -4.79
CA TYR A 990 8.35 -18.76 -4.54
C TYR A 990 9.24 -18.10 -3.48
N LEU A 991 9.64 -18.89 -2.47
CA LEU A 991 10.41 -18.46 -1.31
C LEU A 991 11.27 -19.62 -0.82
N SER A 992 12.54 -19.38 -0.53
CA SER A 992 13.47 -20.38 0.01
C SER A 992 14.40 -19.73 1.04
N GLN A 993 14.27 -20.12 2.31
CA GLN A 993 15.03 -19.58 3.43
C GLN A 993 15.95 -20.64 4.04
N ASP A 994 17.26 -20.37 4.04
CA ASP A 994 18.23 -21.16 4.79
C ASP A 994 18.24 -20.73 6.26
N ILE A 995 18.19 -21.69 7.18
CA ILE A 995 18.06 -21.47 8.63
C ILE A 995 19.23 -22.15 9.35
N TYR A 996 19.90 -21.38 10.22
CA TYR A 996 21.10 -21.78 10.97
C TYR A 996 20.97 -21.51 12.49
N ASP A 997 19.88 -20.86 12.92
CA ASP A 997 19.63 -20.39 14.27
C ASP A 997 19.38 -21.55 15.26
N THR A 998 19.94 -21.46 16.47
CA THR A 998 19.92 -22.55 17.46
C THR A 998 18.88 -22.38 18.57
N SER A 999 18.51 -21.13 18.86
CA SER A 999 17.27 -20.76 19.54
C SER A 999 16.06 -21.10 18.67
N LEU A 1000 14.90 -21.33 19.28
CA LEU A 1000 13.64 -21.26 18.54
C LEU A 1000 13.42 -19.79 18.18
N THR A 1001 13.47 -19.49 16.88
CA THR A 1001 13.38 -18.13 16.34
C THR A 1001 12.15 -18.05 15.43
N ASP A 1002 11.40 -16.96 15.53
CA ASP A 1002 10.27 -16.70 14.65
C ASP A 1002 10.72 -16.00 13.36
N TYR A 1003 10.15 -16.44 12.25
CA TYR A 1003 10.36 -15.89 10.92
C TYR A 1003 9.01 -15.36 10.41
N SER A 1004 9.04 -14.23 9.72
CA SER A 1004 7.94 -13.78 8.87
C SER A 1004 8.49 -13.42 7.50
N LEU A 1005 7.92 -13.97 6.45
CA LEU A 1005 8.44 -13.90 5.09
C LEU A 1005 7.27 -13.73 4.12
N THR A 1006 7.39 -12.85 3.13
CA THR A 1006 6.38 -12.75 2.07
C THR A 1006 6.76 -13.59 0.85
N PHE A 1007 5.76 -14.18 0.22
CA PHE A 1007 5.89 -14.86 -1.07
C PHE A 1007 4.69 -14.51 -1.95
N THR A 1008 4.93 -14.27 -3.24
CA THR A 1008 3.87 -14.08 -4.22
C THR A 1008 3.68 -15.38 -4.98
N THR A 1009 2.45 -15.89 -4.95
CA THR A 1009 2.03 -17.02 -5.80
C THR A 1009 2.01 -16.59 -7.27
N SER A 1010 2.28 -17.51 -8.18
CA SER A 1010 2.11 -17.26 -9.62
C SER A 1010 0.63 -17.34 -10.03
N ALA A 1011 0.33 -16.93 -11.26
CA ALA A 1011 -1.01 -16.96 -11.84
C ALA A 1011 -1.64 -18.36 -11.84
N ASP A 1012 -0.80 -19.37 -12.02
CA ASP A 1012 -1.13 -20.79 -12.10
C ASP A 1012 -1.20 -21.50 -10.72
N SER A 1013 -1.42 -20.74 -9.64
CA SER A 1013 -1.42 -21.23 -8.26
C SER A 1013 -2.71 -21.94 -7.89
N GLU A 1014 -2.78 -23.23 -8.19
CA GLU A 1014 -3.73 -24.14 -7.53
C GLU A 1014 -3.30 -24.51 -6.11
N ASP A 1015 -2.22 -25.28 -5.99
CA ASP A 1015 -1.74 -25.88 -4.74
C ASP A 1015 -0.31 -25.40 -4.45
N THR A 1016 -0.16 -24.68 -3.35
CA THR A 1016 1.14 -24.24 -2.84
C THR A 1016 1.69 -25.27 -1.87
N ARG A 1017 2.96 -25.65 -2.02
CA ARG A 1017 3.66 -26.56 -1.12
C ARG A 1017 4.53 -25.79 -0.13
N ILE A 1018 4.16 -25.84 1.14
CA ILE A 1018 5.03 -25.44 2.26
C ILE A 1018 5.90 -26.63 2.66
N GLY A 1019 7.20 -26.43 2.90
CA GLY A 1019 8.12 -27.54 3.13
C GLY A 1019 9.37 -27.19 3.94
N PHE A 1020 9.83 -28.15 4.75
CA PHE A 1020 10.97 -27.98 5.66
C PHE A 1020 11.85 -29.22 5.64
N TRP A 1021 13.12 -29.10 5.23
CA TRP A 1021 14.04 -30.25 5.13
C TRP A 1021 15.52 -29.90 5.29
N ARG A 1022 16.32 -30.93 5.55
CA ARG A 1022 17.78 -30.85 5.70
C ARG A 1022 18.50 -31.59 4.55
N PRO A 1023 19.68 -31.12 4.10
CA PRO A 1023 20.45 -31.78 3.04
C PRO A 1023 21.10 -33.10 3.49
N LYS A 1024 21.59 -33.89 2.54
CA LYS A 1024 21.97 -35.30 2.76
C LYS A 1024 23.14 -35.52 3.71
N ASP A 1025 24.08 -34.58 3.76
CA ASP A 1025 25.32 -34.68 4.53
C ASP A 1025 25.25 -33.95 5.89
N SER A 1026 24.04 -33.81 6.44
CA SER A 1026 23.76 -32.98 7.63
C SER A 1026 23.79 -33.77 8.96
N SER A 1027 24.42 -33.18 9.99
CA SER A 1027 24.45 -33.70 11.37
C SER A 1027 23.63 -32.83 12.34
N GLY A 1028 23.20 -33.38 13.48
CA GLY A 1028 22.28 -32.72 14.42
C GLY A 1028 20.80 -32.81 14.01
N SER A 1029 19.92 -32.10 14.72
CA SER A 1029 18.47 -32.03 14.42
C SER A 1029 18.03 -30.63 13.95
N ALA A 1030 16.81 -30.52 13.43
CA ALA A 1030 16.08 -29.26 13.22
C ALA A 1030 14.61 -29.39 13.63
N TYR A 1031 13.93 -28.27 13.87
CA TYR A 1031 12.55 -28.19 14.36
C TYR A 1031 11.77 -27.04 13.72
N LEU A 1032 10.45 -27.19 13.59
CA LEU A 1032 9.49 -26.21 13.05
C LEU A 1032 8.18 -26.25 13.84
N ASP A 1033 7.54 -25.09 14.04
CA ASP A 1033 6.36 -24.87 14.88
C ASP A 1033 5.53 -23.65 14.39
N ASN A 1034 4.32 -23.45 14.94
CA ASN A 1034 3.48 -22.23 14.85
C ASN A 1034 3.26 -21.61 13.45
N ILE A 1035 2.89 -22.40 12.43
CA ILE A 1035 2.81 -21.88 11.05
C ILE A 1035 1.53 -21.05 10.83
N GLN A 1036 1.64 -19.78 10.43
CA GLN A 1036 0.50 -18.93 10.04
C GLN A 1036 0.68 -18.39 8.62
N ILE A 1037 -0.44 -18.16 7.92
CA ILE A 1037 -0.46 -17.67 6.54
C ILE A 1037 -1.58 -16.63 6.41
N ARG A 1038 -1.28 -15.47 5.81
CA ARG A 1038 -2.27 -14.42 5.54
C ARG A 1038 -1.97 -13.67 4.25
N GLU A 1039 -2.99 -13.07 3.66
CA GLU A 1039 -2.90 -12.29 2.43
C GLU A 1039 -2.38 -10.87 2.70
N VAL A 1040 -1.49 -10.35 1.84
CA VAL A 1040 -0.83 -9.02 1.98
C VAL A 1040 -0.57 -8.35 0.63
N SER A 1041 -0.24 -7.06 0.63
CA SER A 1041 0.25 -6.30 -0.53
C SER A 1041 1.73 -5.91 -0.35
N ASN A 1042 2.54 -6.01 -1.42
CA ASN A 1042 4.02 -6.03 -1.31
C ASN A 1042 4.70 -4.87 -2.08
N ALA A 1043 5.83 -4.39 -1.54
CA ALA A 1043 6.63 -3.27 -2.08
C ALA A 1043 7.83 -3.72 -2.96
N ARG A 1044 8.55 -2.76 -3.56
CA ARG A 1044 9.58 -2.98 -4.61
C ARG A 1044 11.03 -2.80 -4.14
N THR A 1045 11.95 -3.27 -4.99
CA THR A 1045 13.40 -2.94 -5.00
C THR A 1045 13.82 -2.45 -6.39
N ARG A 1046 14.79 -1.54 -6.51
CA ARG A 1046 15.40 -1.16 -7.81
C ARG A 1046 16.85 -0.67 -7.69
N ILE A 1047 17.53 -0.58 -8.84
CA ILE A 1047 18.96 -0.28 -9.06
C ILE A 1047 19.06 0.70 -10.26
N GLY A 1048 20.08 1.55 -10.33
CA GLY A 1048 20.34 2.48 -11.46
C GLY A 1048 21.81 2.90 -11.58
N GLN A 1049 22.19 3.51 -12.71
CA GLN A 1049 23.51 4.08 -13.09
C GLN A 1049 23.33 4.82 -14.44
N ASN A 1050 23.86 6.01 -14.77
CA ASN A 1050 24.75 7.01 -14.12
C ASN A 1050 24.20 8.44 -14.43
N ASP A 1051 24.83 9.49 -15.01
CA ASP A 1051 26.21 9.94 -15.40
C ASP A 1051 26.13 11.49 -15.64
N LEU A 1052 27.07 12.38 -15.29
CA LEU A 1052 28.05 12.39 -14.20
C LEU A 1052 28.61 13.84 -13.99
N GLU A 1053 28.36 14.46 -12.83
CA GLU A 1053 29.30 15.38 -12.15
C GLU A 1053 29.29 15.04 -10.65
N GLU A 1054 30.42 15.19 -9.96
CA GLU A 1054 30.76 14.37 -8.78
C GLU A 1054 30.22 14.93 -7.44
N GLU A 1055 28.90 14.83 -7.23
CA GLU A 1055 28.36 14.77 -5.86
C GLU A 1055 28.77 13.43 -5.21
N LEU A 1056 29.31 13.50 -3.98
CA LEU A 1056 29.62 12.32 -3.15
C LEU A 1056 28.38 11.43 -3.04
N SER A 1057 28.54 10.11 -3.20
CA SER A 1057 27.43 9.14 -3.08
C SER A 1057 27.92 7.72 -2.73
N PHE A 1058 27.07 6.96 -2.04
CA PHE A 1058 27.35 5.58 -1.64
C PHE A 1058 26.06 4.77 -1.37
N LEU A 1059 26.20 3.44 -1.41
CA LEU A 1059 25.17 2.44 -1.14
C LEU A 1059 25.47 1.65 0.13
N VAL A 1060 24.41 1.13 0.76
CA VAL A 1060 24.45 0.38 2.02
C VAL A 1060 23.66 -0.92 1.85
N TYR A 1061 24.33 -2.07 1.84
CA TYR A 1061 23.66 -3.37 1.66
C TYR A 1061 24.39 -4.55 2.35
N PRO A 1062 23.70 -5.59 2.81
CA PRO A 1062 22.23 -5.65 2.98
C PRO A 1062 21.77 -4.61 4.01
N ASN A 1063 20.53 -4.19 3.88
CA ASN A 1063 19.90 -3.18 4.73
C ASN A 1063 18.38 -3.44 4.71
N PRO A 1064 17.80 -4.07 5.76
CA PRO A 1064 18.42 -4.43 7.04
C PRO A 1064 19.55 -5.48 6.98
N THR A 1065 20.35 -5.56 8.06
CA THR A 1065 21.44 -6.54 8.24
C THR A 1065 21.57 -6.99 9.70
N ARG A 1066 22.29 -8.09 9.97
CA ARG A 1066 22.49 -8.68 11.31
C ARG A 1066 23.94 -8.81 11.78
N SER A 1067 24.93 -8.61 10.91
CA SER A 1067 26.33 -9.01 11.23
C SER A 1067 27.42 -8.30 10.44
N PHE A 1068 27.12 -7.87 9.22
CA PHE A 1068 28.02 -7.07 8.40
C PHE A 1068 27.24 -6.16 7.45
N VAL A 1069 27.78 -5.00 7.14
CA VAL A 1069 27.24 -4.12 6.10
C VAL A 1069 28.32 -3.84 5.07
N ASN A 1070 27.98 -3.97 3.80
CA ASN A 1070 28.82 -3.49 2.71
C ASN A 1070 28.45 -2.03 2.44
N ILE A 1071 29.45 -1.17 2.56
CA ILE A 1071 29.39 0.21 2.10
C ILE A 1071 30.10 0.22 0.76
N SER A 1072 29.32 0.37 -0.31
CA SER A 1072 29.84 0.45 -1.67
C SER A 1072 29.85 1.90 -2.10
N THR A 1073 30.98 2.38 -2.58
CA THR A 1073 31.24 3.79 -2.87
C THR A 1073 31.47 3.97 -4.37
N GLY A 1074 31.20 5.16 -4.89
CA GLY A 1074 31.74 5.55 -6.19
C GLY A 1074 33.28 5.60 -6.19
N VAL A 1075 33.85 6.21 -7.23
CA VAL A 1075 35.26 6.61 -7.19
C VAL A 1075 35.46 7.58 -6.02
N LEU A 1076 36.52 7.39 -5.23
CA LEU A 1076 36.90 8.28 -4.15
C LEU A 1076 38.32 8.81 -4.42
N ASP A 1077 38.44 10.10 -4.74
CA ASP A 1077 39.73 10.77 -5.01
C ASP A 1077 40.70 10.74 -3.83
N ALA A 1078 40.16 10.70 -2.61
CA ALA A 1078 40.92 10.80 -1.37
C ALA A 1078 40.35 9.89 -0.27
N PRO A 1079 41.17 9.49 0.72
CA PRO A 1079 40.69 8.74 1.88
C PRO A 1079 39.63 9.52 2.66
N SER A 1080 38.40 9.02 2.62
CA SER A 1080 37.19 9.62 3.19
C SER A 1080 36.85 9.01 4.56
N LYS A 1081 36.20 9.77 5.44
CA LYS A 1081 35.78 9.31 6.77
C LYS A 1081 34.40 8.65 6.70
N LEU A 1082 34.34 7.36 6.99
CA LEU A 1082 33.11 6.60 7.14
C LEU A 1082 32.79 6.43 8.64
N GLN A 1083 31.55 6.72 9.03
CA GLN A 1083 31.00 6.45 10.35
C GLN A 1083 29.70 5.66 10.22
N ILE A 1084 29.39 4.83 11.23
CA ILE A 1084 28.04 4.42 11.54
C ILE A 1084 27.72 5.06 12.89
N ILE A 1085 26.68 5.90 12.94
CA ILE A 1085 26.18 6.55 14.15
C ILE A 1085 24.84 5.92 14.54
N ASN A 1086 24.50 5.86 15.83
CA ASN A 1086 23.13 5.54 16.27
C ASN A 1086 22.21 6.77 16.11
N LEU A 1087 20.89 6.61 16.38
CA LEU A 1087 19.94 7.74 16.46
C LEU A 1087 20.19 8.73 17.63
N MET A 1088 21.33 8.62 18.31
CA MET A 1088 21.82 9.59 19.31
C MET A 1088 23.11 10.28 18.83
N GLY A 1089 23.41 10.21 17.52
CA GLY A 1089 24.60 10.83 16.92
C GLY A 1089 25.95 10.16 17.25
N GLN A 1090 25.97 9.13 18.09
CA GLN A 1090 27.21 8.53 18.60
C GLN A 1090 27.84 7.55 17.59
N PRO A 1091 29.10 7.75 17.17
CA PRO A 1091 29.77 6.83 16.25
C PRO A 1091 30.12 5.50 16.94
N ILE A 1092 29.37 4.46 16.59
CA ILE A 1092 29.61 3.07 17.01
C ILE A 1092 30.66 2.35 16.16
N VAL A 1093 30.86 2.80 14.93
CA VAL A 1093 31.93 2.36 14.02
C VAL A 1093 32.48 3.59 13.32
N GLU A 1094 33.80 3.76 13.32
CA GLU A 1094 34.48 4.86 12.63
C GLU A 1094 35.73 4.34 11.90
N LYS A 1095 35.90 4.72 10.63
CA LYS A 1095 36.96 4.19 9.76
C LYS A 1095 37.26 5.13 8.61
N THR A 1096 38.53 5.29 8.26
CA THR A 1096 38.92 5.91 6.97
C THR A 1096 38.87 4.86 5.85
N ILE A 1097 38.26 5.20 4.72
CA ILE A 1097 38.12 4.33 3.54
C ILE A 1097 38.55 5.05 2.27
N SER A 1098 38.92 4.31 1.23
CA SER A 1098 39.27 4.87 -0.10
C SER A 1098 38.73 4.02 -1.25
N LYS A 1099 37.68 3.24 -0.95
CA LYS A 1099 36.91 2.31 -1.80
C LYS A 1099 35.92 1.56 -0.91
N ASP A 1100 35.08 0.74 -1.54
CA ASP A 1100 34.20 -0.26 -0.94
C ASP A 1100 34.79 -0.99 0.27
N VAL A 1101 33.96 -1.14 1.30
CA VAL A 1101 34.31 -1.82 2.55
C VAL A 1101 33.16 -2.66 3.06
N GLN A 1102 33.47 -3.89 3.50
CA GLN A 1102 32.60 -4.63 4.40
C GLN A 1102 32.98 -4.28 5.85
N LEU A 1103 32.02 -3.76 6.61
CA LEU A 1103 32.15 -3.53 8.05
C LEU A 1103 31.46 -4.66 8.80
N SER A 1104 32.13 -5.26 9.78
CA SER A 1104 31.45 -6.13 10.75
C SER A 1104 30.71 -5.29 11.78
N LEU A 1105 29.55 -5.77 12.19
CA LEU A 1105 28.66 -5.16 13.19
C LEU A 1105 28.67 -5.98 14.49
N GLN A 1106 29.67 -6.83 14.70
CA GLN A 1106 29.76 -7.69 15.87
C GLN A 1106 29.91 -6.86 17.16
N GLY A 1107 28.89 -6.92 18.03
CA GLY A 1107 28.81 -6.12 19.26
C GLY A 1107 28.04 -4.81 19.11
N VAL A 1108 27.60 -4.48 17.90
CA VAL A 1108 26.57 -3.47 17.67
C VAL A 1108 25.21 -4.06 18.08
N LYS A 1109 24.32 -3.25 18.66
CA LYS A 1109 22.96 -3.67 19.00
C LYS A 1109 22.06 -3.68 17.77
N SER A 1110 20.92 -4.37 17.86
CA SER A 1110 19.80 -4.11 16.97
C SER A 1110 19.27 -2.68 17.17
N GLY A 1111 18.75 -2.08 16.11
CA GLY A 1111 18.27 -0.69 16.09
C GLY A 1111 18.44 -0.03 14.71
N ILE A 1112 17.97 1.21 14.61
CA ILE A 1112 18.24 2.06 13.44
C ILE A 1112 19.55 2.83 13.69
N TYR A 1113 20.35 2.91 12.64
CA TYR A 1113 21.62 3.63 12.60
C TYR A 1113 21.65 4.51 11.34
N ILE A 1114 22.54 5.49 11.31
CA ILE A 1114 22.84 6.28 10.11
C ILE A 1114 24.28 5.99 9.73
N VAL A 1115 24.50 5.55 8.49
CA VAL A 1115 25.83 5.55 7.90
C VAL A 1115 26.10 6.96 7.40
N VAL A 1116 27.25 7.53 7.78
CA VAL A 1116 27.71 8.85 7.33
C VAL A 1116 29.03 8.67 6.59
N LEU A 1117 29.10 9.14 5.35
CA LEU A 1117 30.37 9.28 4.61
C LEU A 1117 30.68 10.77 4.52
N THR A 1118 31.86 11.17 5.00
CA THR A 1118 32.41 12.54 4.88
C THR A 1118 33.67 12.48 4.01
N ASP A 1119 33.78 13.32 2.99
CA ASP A 1119 34.95 13.34 2.10
C ASP A 1119 36.14 14.13 2.69
N ALA A 1120 37.16 14.40 1.86
CA ALA A 1120 38.34 15.19 2.27
C ALA A 1120 38.14 16.72 2.22
N LYS A 1121 37.05 17.23 1.62
CA LYS A 1121 36.64 18.64 1.64
C LYS A 1121 35.78 18.95 2.88
N GLY A 1122 35.05 17.95 3.36
CA GLY A 1122 34.11 18.03 4.48
C GLY A 1122 32.65 17.75 4.08
N ASP A 1123 32.40 17.46 2.80
CA ASP A 1123 31.08 17.20 2.24
C ASP A 1123 30.55 15.85 2.75
N LYS A 1124 29.24 15.78 3.04
CA LYS A 1124 28.61 14.63 3.71
C LYS A 1124 27.50 14.00 2.91
N GLN A 1125 27.40 12.68 3.03
CA GLN A 1125 26.23 11.89 2.64
C GLN A 1125 25.79 11.01 3.80
N THR A 1126 24.48 10.74 3.87
CA THR A 1126 23.88 9.87 4.88
C THR A 1126 22.98 8.80 4.24
N LYS A 1127 22.91 7.63 4.89
CA LYS A 1127 21.97 6.54 4.56
C LYS A 1127 21.52 5.85 5.84
N LYS A 1128 20.21 5.67 6.04
CA LYS A 1128 19.66 4.86 7.15
C LYS A 1128 20.16 3.41 7.01
N LEU A 1129 20.53 2.78 8.12
CA LEU A 1129 20.98 1.40 8.23
C LEU A 1129 20.22 0.71 9.36
N PHE A 1130 19.38 -0.26 9.02
CA PHE A 1130 18.67 -1.08 9.99
C PHE A 1130 19.54 -2.26 10.40
N ILE A 1131 19.89 -2.35 11.67
CA ILE A 1131 20.59 -3.49 12.25
C ILE A 1131 19.56 -4.32 13.04
N GLN A 1132 19.48 -5.61 12.75
CA GLN A 1132 18.62 -6.62 13.39
C GLN A 1132 19.42 -7.52 14.31
#